data_AF-I0GQQ5-F1
#
_entry.id   AF-I0GQQ5-F1
#
_cell.length_a   1.000
_cell.length_b   1.000
_cell.length_c   1.000
_cell.angle_alpha   90.00
_cell.angle_beta   90.00
_cell.angle_gamma   90.00
#
_symmetry.space_group_name_H-M   'P 1'
#
loop_
_entity.id
_entity.type
_entity.pdbx_description
1 polymer ?
#
loop_
_entity_poly.entity_id
_entity_poly.type
_entity_poly.pdbx_seq_one_letter_code
_entity_poly.pdbx_strand_id
1 'polypeptide(L)'
;MAENVKCISLFLEKEYQNKFPSIPVLAENDYFVEFNAYEVFLPKTWLEGVATSNTEQEESLNIFEVSVLRLLGIGNYSAVDLSEKLCLPLDLVQFICQRLKESGLLDSNRQITVRGRQKIGQATTNDEPVQDEIPHLLLMSRDNQKVMPMLFSRCEQVGELEKPHINMVVGSTGHAKNVRGRCLLVKERTKHPAMLTQGQIFDALRGLACKPGNRQQIRYDRKVHIASTYYAPIFLHAKAVLQNGFIDYAIVSDGESIHNDFLREYMERQIKGIDTKLKEKAYRLSTKQKKITKYDGRYPEIHVALRQQQKRTETADERRNTERQERQQVQGLAQAIEWALLYHLRKYPPPMELLASLEVQTPEENAQTLLNFAERLGLTAAKMHPKMFSRVYGRLVRGCLQSDNPSLAILLPLSIGTAAKVPDSRIVEALNTLPGTARIPFGDNEPTDIANKRENAFSFLNRLDRYGKEIRHNDEWHPIESDDAEKLYAAVRQFVQVLLPDYDNQQLMEDDSANASLQRLSAEITVMKALGEDVYMNMPPDLQEQFLKISPDKDDSEEKTGRQVLATKFVETLSIILEKILSSLLHAKPIINMEKSAVIARLQSQGISTDLSTVNDRYYENACQQQKATLGAYTLAYMASLNDTELTKFAEKKIPELAYEIAGYRGHSNNLNMVLDEALLLDLRHRVFEAVKYLGGFINE
;
A
#
# COMPACT_ATOMS: atom_id res chain seq x y z
N MET A 1 25.53 -35.45 3.07
CA MET A 1 26.90 -35.06 2.69
C MET A 1 26.79 -33.65 2.14
N ALA A 2 27.46 -32.67 2.74
CA ALA A 2 27.49 -31.31 2.23
C ALA A 2 28.37 -31.27 0.98
N GLU A 3 27.88 -30.63 -0.09
CA GLU A 3 28.60 -30.48 -1.36
C GLU A 3 29.19 -29.08 -1.42
N ASN A 4 30.48 -28.95 -1.72
CA ASN A 4 31.11 -27.64 -1.88
C ASN A 4 30.66 -27.00 -3.20
N VAL A 5 30.14 -25.78 -3.12
CA VAL A 5 29.62 -25.02 -4.26
C VAL A 5 30.31 -23.66 -4.36
N LYS A 6 30.34 -23.10 -5.57
CA LYS A 6 30.84 -21.74 -5.81
C LYS A 6 29.72 -20.74 -5.64
N CYS A 7 29.96 -19.70 -4.84
CA CYS A 7 29.01 -18.65 -4.57
C CYS A 7 29.59 -17.27 -4.91
N ILE A 8 28.76 -16.35 -5.39
CA ILE A 8 29.13 -14.92 -5.51
C ILE A 8 28.24 -14.15 -4.57
N SER A 9 28.82 -13.35 -3.68
CA SER A 9 28.06 -12.48 -2.78
C SER A 9 28.64 -11.08 -2.69
N LEU A 10 27.85 -10.09 -3.12
CA LEU A 10 28.20 -8.67 -2.94
C LEU A 10 27.73 -8.11 -1.60
N PHE A 11 26.76 -8.76 -0.95
CA PHE A 11 26.33 -8.42 0.40
C PHE A 11 27.37 -8.81 1.45
N LEU A 12 28.12 -9.90 1.22
CA LEU A 12 28.98 -10.49 2.24
C LEU A 12 28.14 -10.75 3.51
N GLU A 13 28.55 -10.21 4.65
CA GLU A 13 27.81 -10.29 5.93
C GLU A 13 26.80 -9.16 6.16
N LYS A 14 26.69 -8.18 5.25
CA LYS A 14 25.86 -6.98 5.46
C LYS A 14 24.39 -7.29 5.21
N GLU A 15 23.53 -6.88 6.14
CA GLU A 15 22.08 -6.76 5.91
C GLU A 15 21.77 -5.77 4.78
N TYR A 16 20.58 -5.88 4.19
CA TYR A 16 20.19 -5.04 3.07
C TYR A 16 20.23 -3.55 3.42
N GLN A 17 19.69 -3.17 4.58
CA GLN A 17 19.64 -1.78 5.03
C GLN A 17 21.03 -1.18 5.29
N ASN A 18 22.05 -2.01 5.56
CA ASN A 18 23.43 -1.54 5.70
C ASN A 18 24.04 -1.10 4.35
N LYS A 19 23.62 -1.70 3.24
CA LYS A 19 24.03 -1.27 1.88
C LYS A 19 23.15 -0.15 1.34
N PHE A 20 21.87 -0.14 1.70
CA PHE A 20 20.89 0.83 1.23
C PHE A 20 20.17 1.50 2.42
N PRO A 21 20.83 2.42 3.15
CA PRO A 21 20.30 2.98 4.41
C PRO A 21 18.99 3.76 4.26
N SER A 22 18.71 4.27 3.06
CA SER A 22 17.49 5.03 2.75
C SER A 22 16.23 4.16 2.66
N ILE A 23 16.35 2.83 2.74
CA ILE A 23 15.22 1.90 2.59
C ILE A 23 14.99 1.18 3.91
N PRO A 24 13.92 1.53 4.66
CA PRO A 24 13.60 0.86 5.91
C PRO A 24 13.03 -0.54 5.66
N VAL A 25 13.49 -1.53 6.42
CA VAL A 25 13.18 -2.97 6.19
C VAL A 25 12.28 -3.53 7.29
N LEU A 26 11.21 -4.23 6.92
CA LEU A 26 10.36 -5.00 7.85
C LEU A 26 10.84 -6.45 8.01
N ALA A 27 11.27 -7.05 6.90
CA ALA A 27 11.86 -8.39 6.89
C ALA A 27 12.74 -8.57 5.65
N GLU A 28 13.80 -9.35 5.78
CA GLU A 28 14.66 -9.77 4.67
C GLU A 28 14.89 -11.28 4.69
N ASN A 29 15.14 -11.89 3.54
CA ASN A 29 15.52 -13.29 3.38
C ASN A 29 16.67 -13.42 2.38
N ASP A 30 17.65 -14.27 2.71
CA ASP A 30 18.77 -14.62 1.84
C ASP A 30 18.41 -15.79 0.92
N TYR A 31 18.76 -15.65 -0.35
CA TYR A 31 18.60 -16.65 -1.40
C TYR A 31 19.92 -16.86 -2.15
N PHE A 32 20.20 -18.09 -2.51
CA PHE A 32 21.31 -18.45 -3.38
C PHE A 32 20.75 -19.01 -4.68
N VAL A 33 20.83 -18.23 -5.76
CA VAL A 33 20.19 -18.51 -7.05
C VAL A 33 21.22 -19.10 -8.02
N GLU A 34 20.94 -20.27 -8.57
CA GLU A 34 21.86 -20.98 -9.46
C GLU A 34 21.89 -20.40 -10.88
N PHE A 35 23.09 -20.15 -11.40
CA PHE A 35 23.36 -19.67 -12.77
C PHE A 35 24.44 -20.53 -13.45
N ASN A 36 24.45 -20.51 -14.78
CA ASN A 36 25.60 -20.96 -15.56
C ASN A 36 26.54 -19.77 -15.80
N ALA A 37 27.77 -19.85 -15.29
CA ALA A 37 28.75 -18.78 -15.44
C ALA A 37 29.64 -18.99 -16.66
N TYR A 38 29.91 -17.90 -17.37
CA TYR A 38 30.82 -17.85 -18.51
C TYR A 38 31.91 -16.82 -18.25
N GLU A 39 33.14 -17.20 -18.54
CA GLU A 39 34.25 -16.27 -18.53
C GLU A 39 34.34 -15.53 -19.86
N VAL A 40 34.48 -14.21 -19.80
CA VAL A 40 34.67 -13.33 -20.95
C VAL A 40 35.87 -12.42 -20.72
N PHE A 41 36.63 -12.16 -21.78
CA PHE A 41 37.82 -11.31 -21.73
C PHE A 41 37.48 -9.96 -22.35
N LEU A 42 37.42 -8.92 -21.52
CA LEU A 42 37.04 -7.58 -21.94
C LEU A 42 38.26 -6.64 -21.96
N PRO A 43 38.43 -5.79 -22.99
CA PRO A 43 39.51 -4.81 -23.00
C PRO A 43 39.43 -3.85 -21.81
N LYS A 44 40.57 -3.60 -21.12
CA LYS A 44 40.65 -2.63 -20.01
C LYS A 44 40.09 -1.26 -20.36
N THR A 45 40.35 -0.81 -21.58
CA THR A 45 39.86 0.48 -22.13
C THR A 45 38.34 0.60 -22.15
N TRP A 46 37.59 -0.51 -22.13
CA TRP A 46 36.13 -0.48 -22.10
C TRP A 46 35.56 -0.21 -20.71
N LEU A 47 36.40 -0.39 -19.70
CA LEU A 47 36.06 -0.33 -18.27
C LEU A 47 36.70 0.88 -17.58
N GLU A 48 37.27 1.83 -18.32
CA GLU A 48 37.76 3.09 -17.75
C GLU A 48 36.62 3.86 -17.07
N GLY A 49 36.68 3.94 -15.74
CA GLY A 49 35.62 4.48 -14.89
C GLY A 49 34.80 3.44 -14.13
N VAL A 50 34.96 2.13 -14.42
CA VAL A 50 34.38 1.03 -13.65
C VAL A 50 35.23 0.77 -12.43
N ALA A 51 34.78 1.25 -11.27
CA ALA A 51 35.34 0.88 -9.97
C ALA A 51 35.15 -0.62 -9.76
N THR A 52 36.11 -1.41 -10.24
CA THR A 52 36.24 -2.82 -9.86
C THR A 52 36.59 -2.82 -8.37
N SER A 53 35.67 -3.31 -7.55
CA SER A 53 35.91 -3.48 -6.12
C SER A 53 37.13 -4.41 -5.94
N ASN A 54 38.24 -3.83 -5.46
CA ASN A 54 39.48 -4.48 -5.03
C ASN A 54 40.59 -4.75 -6.05
N THR A 55 40.64 -4.09 -7.20
CA THR A 55 41.89 -4.05 -7.98
C THR A 55 42.67 -2.78 -7.64
N GLU A 56 43.81 -2.98 -6.96
CA GLU A 56 44.93 -2.07 -6.69
C GLU A 56 44.62 -0.56 -6.78
N GLN A 57 44.75 0.13 -5.65
CA GLN A 57 44.89 1.59 -5.62
C GLN A 57 45.90 2.02 -6.69
N GLU A 58 45.44 2.50 -7.84
CA GLU A 58 46.29 3.26 -8.74
C GLU A 58 46.69 4.51 -7.95
N GLU A 59 47.87 4.48 -7.34
CA GLU A 59 48.43 5.66 -6.68
C GLU A 59 48.47 6.77 -7.73
N SER A 60 47.56 7.73 -7.57
CA SER A 60 47.57 8.96 -8.34
C SER A 60 48.91 9.64 -8.09
N LEU A 61 49.72 9.80 -9.14
CA LEU A 61 51.01 10.48 -9.02
C LEU A 61 50.78 11.89 -8.45
N ASN A 62 51.58 12.27 -7.47
CA ASN A 62 51.54 13.62 -6.91
C ASN A 62 52.06 14.62 -7.97
N ILE A 63 51.65 15.88 -7.88
CA ILE A 63 52.05 16.97 -8.78
C ILE A 63 53.58 17.12 -8.91
N PHE A 64 54.33 16.81 -7.85
CA PHE A 64 55.80 16.83 -7.87
C PHE A 64 56.38 15.65 -8.67
N GLU A 65 55.80 14.46 -8.54
CA GLU A 65 56.20 13.27 -9.31
C GLU A 65 55.90 13.45 -10.79
N VAL A 66 54.73 14.03 -11.11
CA VAL A 66 54.37 14.41 -12.48
C VAL A 66 55.33 15.45 -13.04
N SER A 67 55.68 16.47 -12.24
CA SER A 67 56.63 17.51 -12.67
C SER A 67 58.03 16.95 -12.93
N VAL A 68 58.53 16.05 -12.07
CA VAL A 68 59.81 15.35 -12.26
C VAL A 68 59.78 14.50 -13.53
N LEU A 69 58.72 13.72 -13.76
CA LEU A 69 58.57 12.90 -14.98
C LEU A 69 58.51 13.78 -16.24
N ARG A 70 57.78 14.90 -16.20
CA ARG A 70 57.69 15.83 -17.34
C ARG A 70 59.05 16.45 -17.68
N LEU A 71 59.82 16.87 -16.68
CA LEU A 71 61.16 17.42 -16.90
C LEU A 71 62.11 16.36 -17.49
N LEU A 72 62.12 15.15 -16.92
CA LEU A 72 62.92 14.03 -17.43
C LEU A 72 62.45 13.55 -18.82
N GLY A 73 61.18 13.78 -19.19
CA GLY A 73 60.67 13.53 -20.53
C GLY A 73 61.08 14.57 -21.57
N ILE A 74 61.55 15.75 -21.15
CA ILE A 74 62.00 16.83 -22.04
C ILE A 74 63.52 16.80 -22.23
N GLY A 75 64.28 16.33 -21.23
CA GLY A 75 65.74 16.23 -21.34
C GLY A 75 66.39 15.53 -20.14
N ASN A 76 67.70 15.30 -20.25
CA ASN A 76 68.48 14.67 -19.19
C ASN A 76 68.83 15.69 -18.11
N TYR A 77 68.16 15.60 -16.97
CA TYR A 77 68.42 16.44 -15.80
C TYR A 77 68.99 15.59 -14.66
N SER A 78 70.04 16.09 -14.01
CA SER A 78 70.52 15.49 -12.76
C SER A 78 69.56 15.81 -11.61
N ALA A 79 69.69 15.10 -10.48
CA ALA A 79 68.88 15.38 -9.30
C ALA A 79 69.12 16.81 -8.76
N VAL A 80 70.31 17.37 -8.98
CA VAL A 80 70.67 18.76 -8.62
C VAL A 80 69.93 19.74 -9.55
N ASP A 81 69.96 19.49 -10.86
CA ASP A 81 69.25 20.34 -11.83
C ASP A 81 67.73 20.33 -11.61
N LEU A 82 67.17 19.17 -11.25
CA LEU A 82 65.76 19.02 -10.90
C LEU A 82 65.40 19.76 -9.61
N SER A 83 66.27 19.70 -8.59
CA SER A 83 66.12 20.41 -7.33
C SER A 83 66.09 21.93 -7.54
N GLU A 84 67.01 22.46 -8.35
CA GLU A 84 67.05 23.87 -8.69
C GLU A 84 65.83 24.31 -9.52
N LYS A 85 65.48 23.55 -10.57
CA LYS A 85 64.36 23.90 -11.45
C LYS A 85 62.98 23.79 -10.80
N LEU A 86 62.80 22.85 -9.88
CA LEU A 86 61.55 22.66 -9.15
C LEU A 86 61.51 23.45 -7.83
N CYS A 87 62.62 24.09 -7.44
CA CYS A 87 62.78 24.74 -6.14
C CYS A 87 62.45 23.80 -4.95
N LEU A 88 62.85 22.53 -5.07
CA LEU A 88 62.63 21.50 -4.04
C LEU A 88 63.95 21.07 -3.41
N PRO A 89 63.98 20.67 -2.13
CA PRO A 89 65.18 20.11 -1.50
C PRO A 89 65.71 18.90 -2.28
N LEU A 90 67.04 18.79 -2.42
CA LEU A 90 67.70 17.72 -3.17
C LEU A 90 67.28 16.32 -2.69
N ASP A 91 67.18 16.13 -1.38
CA ASP A 91 66.80 14.86 -0.76
C ASP A 91 65.37 14.43 -1.16
N LEU A 92 64.45 15.40 -1.28
CA LEU A 92 63.08 15.14 -1.71
C LEU A 92 63.01 14.74 -3.19
N VAL A 93 63.81 15.39 -4.05
CA VAL A 93 63.91 15.01 -5.47
C VAL A 93 64.52 13.63 -5.64
N GLN A 94 65.54 13.29 -4.86
CA GLN A 94 66.13 11.96 -4.87
C GLN A 94 65.13 10.90 -4.41
N PHE A 95 64.35 11.18 -3.37
CA PHE A 95 63.26 10.31 -2.90
C PHE A 95 62.20 10.11 -3.99
N ILE A 96 61.74 11.18 -4.64
CA ILE A 96 60.78 11.11 -5.74
C ILE A 96 61.33 10.28 -6.91
N CYS A 97 62.57 10.50 -7.33
CA CYS A 97 63.19 9.71 -8.39
C CYS A 97 63.31 8.22 -8.02
N GLN A 98 63.63 7.92 -6.77
CA GLN A 98 63.73 6.54 -6.29
C GLN A 98 62.37 5.85 -6.30
N ARG A 99 61.33 6.51 -5.79
CA ARG A 99 59.95 6.00 -5.83
C ARG A 99 59.46 5.78 -7.27
N LEU A 100 59.76 6.71 -8.18
CA LEU A 100 59.41 6.59 -9.60
C LEU A 100 60.14 5.44 -10.32
N LYS A 101 61.35 5.07 -9.86
CA LYS A 101 62.05 3.86 -10.32
C LYS A 101 61.39 2.60 -9.81
N GLU A 102 61.07 2.56 -8.52
CA GLU A 102 60.39 1.42 -7.88
C GLU A 102 59.01 1.16 -8.50
N SER A 103 58.32 2.22 -8.92
CA SER A 103 57.04 2.12 -9.66
C SER A 103 57.19 1.78 -11.16
N GLY A 104 58.42 1.60 -11.66
CA GLY A 104 58.72 1.28 -13.06
C GLY A 104 58.44 2.41 -14.06
N LEU A 105 58.33 3.65 -13.59
CA LEU A 105 58.12 4.84 -14.45
C LEU A 105 59.47 5.45 -14.90
N LEU A 106 60.54 5.17 -14.16
CA LEU A 106 61.93 5.43 -14.53
C LEU A 106 62.74 4.13 -14.57
N ASP A 107 63.72 4.05 -15.45
CA ASP A 107 64.67 2.94 -15.48
C ASP A 107 65.86 3.13 -14.49
N SER A 108 66.74 2.15 -14.41
CA SER A 108 67.95 2.19 -13.58
C SER A 108 68.83 3.42 -13.85
N ASN A 109 68.80 3.94 -15.08
CA ASN A 109 69.55 5.09 -15.56
C ASN A 109 68.81 6.44 -15.39
N ARG A 110 67.65 6.46 -14.69
CA ARG A 110 66.77 7.64 -14.52
C ARG A 110 66.17 8.16 -15.83
N GLN A 111 66.10 7.33 -16.86
CA GLN A 111 65.39 7.63 -18.10
C GLN A 111 63.92 7.24 -17.96
N ILE A 112 63.03 8.03 -18.56
CA ILE A 112 61.60 7.78 -18.52
C ILE A 112 61.24 6.53 -19.34
N THR A 113 60.54 5.58 -18.73
CA THR A 113 60.08 4.35 -19.40
C THR A 113 58.85 4.63 -20.28
N VAL A 114 58.46 3.67 -21.13
CA VAL A 114 57.22 3.76 -21.93
C VAL A 114 56.00 4.00 -21.04
N ARG A 115 55.93 3.30 -19.90
CA ARG A 115 54.89 3.48 -18.87
C ARG A 115 54.91 4.88 -18.26
N GLY A 116 56.11 5.43 -18.02
CA GLY A 116 56.31 6.81 -17.59
C GLY A 116 55.79 7.85 -18.59
N ARG A 117 56.05 7.66 -19.88
CA ARG A 117 55.59 8.56 -20.97
C ARG A 117 54.08 8.55 -21.12
N GLN A 118 53.44 7.38 -21.01
CA GLN A 118 51.98 7.24 -21.03
C GLN A 118 51.32 8.01 -19.88
N LYS A 119 51.87 7.94 -18.65
CA LYS A 119 51.37 8.67 -17.47
C LYS A 119 51.43 10.19 -17.61
N ILE A 120 52.31 10.74 -18.45
CA ILE A 120 52.42 12.20 -18.69
C ILE A 120 51.81 12.65 -20.02
N GLY A 121 51.13 11.76 -20.76
CA GLY A 121 50.42 12.09 -22.00
C GLY A 121 51.33 12.34 -23.21
N GLN A 122 52.57 11.84 -23.21
CA GLN A 122 53.46 11.91 -24.36
C GLN A 122 53.25 10.67 -25.25
N ALA A 123 52.76 10.88 -26.48
CA ALA A 123 52.50 9.81 -27.43
C ALA A 123 53.79 9.07 -27.82
N THR A 124 53.81 7.76 -27.63
CA THR A 124 54.80 6.86 -28.24
C THR A 124 54.38 6.58 -29.68
N THR A 125 55.19 7.01 -30.64
CA THR A 125 55.07 6.58 -32.04
C THR A 125 55.44 5.11 -32.18
N ASN A 126 54.54 4.32 -32.76
CA ASN A 126 54.74 2.98 -33.34
C ASN A 126 54.82 1.77 -32.41
N ASP A 127 53.77 1.51 -31.62
CA ASP A 127 53.40 0.13 -31.25
C ASP A 127 51.86 0.05 -31.16
N GLU A 128 51.26 -0.97 -31.78
CA GLU A 128 49.84 -1.30 -31.54
C GLU A 128 49.67 -1.51 -30.03
N PRO A 129 48.73 -0.79 -29.37
CA PRO A 129 48.52 -1.02 -27.96
C PRO A 129 48.00 -2.44 -27.79
N VAL A 130 48.80 -3.31 -27.18
CA VAL A 130 48.30 -4.57 -26.62
C VAL A 130 47.17 -4.17 -25.68
N GLN A 131 45.92 -4.35 -26.11
CA GLN A 131 44.77 -4.12 -25.27
C GLN A 131 44.81 -5.20 -24.20
N ASP A 132 45.29 -4.83 -23.01
CA ASP A 132 45.18 -5.69 -21.84
C ASP A 132 43.71 -6.11 -21.66
N GLU A 133 43.42 -7.40 -21.73
CA GLU A 133 42.08 -7.95 -21.48
C GLU A 133 41.97 -8.42 -20.03
N ILE A 134 40.83 -8.16 -19.38
CA ILE A 134 40.54 -8.62 -18.01
C ILE A 134 39.42 -9.66 -18.06
N PRO A 135 39.59 -10.82 -17.38
CA PRO A 135 38.54 -11.82 -17.25
C PRO A 135 37.40 -11.32 -16.35
N HIS A 136 36.18 -11.45 -16.84
CA HIS A 136 34.95 -11.20 -16.11
C HIS A 136 34.01 -12.40 -16.24
N LEU A 137 33.13 -12.56 -15.26
CA LEU A 137 32.07 -13.56 -15.31
C LEU A 137 30.75 -12.92 -15.75
N LEU A 138 30.11 -13.55 -16.74
CA LEU A 138 28.73 -13.32 -17.12
C LEU A 138 27.87 -14.50 -16.65
N LEU A 139 26.75 -14.19 -16.01
CA LEU A 139 25.83 -15.19 -15.49
C LEU A 139 24.64 -15.37 -16.43
N MET A 140 24.38 -16.61 -16.84
CA MET A 140 23.28 -16.99 -17.71
C MET A 140 22.25 -17.81 -16.93
N SER A 141 20.97 -17.43 -17.04
CA SER A 141 19.87 -18.17 -16.43
C SER A 141 19.74 -19.57 -17.03
N ARG A 142 19.46 -20.57 -16.18
CA ARG A 142 19.38 -21.98 -16.59
C ARG A 142 18.05 -22.36 -17.25
N ASP A 143 17.02 -21.52 -17.10
CA ASP A 143 15.67 -21.79 -17.60
C ASP A 143 15.46 -21.33 -19.04
N ASN A 144 15.91 -20.11 -19.37
CA ASN A 144 15.67 -19.46 -20.66
C ASN A 144 16.95 -18.92 -21.33
N GLN A 145 18.13 -19.21 -20.78
CA GLN A 145 19.44 -18.84 -21.36
C GLN A 145 19.63 -17.33 -21.59
N LYS A 146 18.93 -16.49 -20.82
CA LYS A 146 19.16 -15.05 -20.84
C LYS A 146 20.38 -14.72 -19.98
N VAL A 147 21.24 -13.85 -20.49
CA VAL A 147 22.41 -13.36 -19.76
C VAL A 147 21.99 -12.18 -18.89
N MET A 148 22.34 -12.23 -17.61
CA MET A 148 22.10 -11.12 -16.69
C MET A 148 22.98 -9.93 -17.10
N PRO A 149 22.42 -8.71 -17.20
CA PRO A 149 23.20 -7.53 -17.54
C PRO A 149 24.01 -7.05 -16.33
N MET A 150 25.05 -7.83 -15.99
CA MET A 150 25.97 -7.58 -14.88
C MET A 150 27.32 -8.27 -15.13
N LEU A 151 28.41 -7.59 -14.81
CA LEU A 151 29.77 -8.13 -14.86
C LEU A 151 30.25 -8.41 -13.43
N PHE A 152 30.80 -9.60 -13.20
CA PHE A 152 31.42 -9.94 -11.93
C PHE A 152 32.92 -10.14 -12.14
N SER A 153 33.74 -9.50 -11.31
CA SER A 153 35.13 -9.91 -11.14
C SER A 153 35.16 -11.31 -10.50
N ARG A 154 36.23 -12.09 -10.69
CA ARG A 154 36.43 -13.41 -10.06
C ARG A 154 36.54 -13.29 -8.52
N CYS A 155 35.41 -13.07 -7.85
CA CYS A 155 35.26 -12.87 -6.40
C CYS A 155 34.44 -14.00 -5.75
N GLU A 156 34.49 -15.18 -6.35
CA GLU A 156 33.77 -16.35 -5.87
C GLU A 156 34.26 -16.82 -4.50
N GLN A 157 33.31 -17.23 -3.68
CA GLN A 157 33.47 -17.77 -2.35
C GLN A 157 33.07 -19.24 -2.37
N VAL A 158 33.58 -20.01 -1.41
CA VAL A 158 33.19 -21.41 -1.23
C VAL A 158 32.02 -21.46 -0.25
N GLY A 159 30.92 -22.06 -0.68
CA GLY A 159 29.76 -22.37 0.15
C GLY A 159 29.55 -23.87 0.31
N GLU A 160 28.83 -24.25 1.35
CA GLU A 160 28.42 -25.63 1.62
C GLU A 160 26.92 -25.77 1.31
N LEU A 161 26.60 -26.64 0.35
CA LEU A 161 25.23 -26.96 -0.03
C LEU A 161 24.64 -27.99 0.93
N GLU A 162 23.73 -27.53 1.80
CA GLU A 162 22.93 -28.31 2.72
C GLU A 162 21.44 -28.17 2.37
N LYS A 163 20.98 -28.91 1.36
CA LYS A 163 19.61 -28.75 0.81
C LYS A 163 18.55 -28.71 1.93
N PRO A 164 17.67 -27.69 1.95
CA PRO A 164 17.40 -26.70 0.90
C PRO A 164 18.16 -25.36 1.05
N HIS A 165 19.30 -25.31 1.76
CA HIS A 165 20.06 -24.09 2.04
C HIS A 165 21.51 -24.18 1.55
N ILE A 166 22.13 -23.02 1.39
CA ILE A 166 23.59 -22.88 1.26
C ILE A 166 24.07 -22.09 2.47
N ASN A 167 25.12 -22.59 3.11
CA ASN A 167 25.86 -21.88 4.15
C ASN A 167 27.17 -21.39 3.54
N MET A 168 27.42 -20.09 3.64
CA MET A 168 28.62 -19.47 3.12
C MET A 168 29.35 -18.78 4.27
N VAL A 169 30.62 -19.13 4.46
CA VAL A 169 31.46 -18.53 5.49
C VAL A 169 32.11 -17.27 4.92
N VAL A 170 31.93 -16.14 5.60
CA VAL A 170 32.46 -14.84 5.18
C VAL A 170 33.24 -14.20 6.32
N GLY A 171 34.38 -13.59 6.03
CA GLY A 171 35.22 -12.90 7.01
C GLY A 171 36.63 -13.51 7.16
N SER A 172 37.47 -12.88 7.99
CA SER A 172 38.83 -13.35 8.26
C SER A 172 38.87 -14.39 9.39
N THR A 173 39.98 -15.12 9.48
CA THR A 173 40.25 -16.05 10.57
C THR A 173 40.07 -15.34 11.94
N GLY A 174 39.12 -15.81 12.76
CA GLY A 174 38.77 -15.22 14.05
C GLY A 174 37.46 -14.39 14.09
N HIS A 175 36.95 -13.94 12.94
CA HIS A 175 35.68 -13.19 12.82
C HIS A 175 34.78 -13.73 11.70
N ALA A 176 34.90 -15.01 11.40
CA ALA A 176 34.08 -15.67 10.37
C ALA A 176 32.60 -15.68 10.80
N LYS A 177 31.73 -15.20 9.92
CA LYS A 177 30.27 -15.30 10.06
C LYS A 177 29.69 -16.19 8.98
N ASN A 178 28.66 -16.92 9.36
CA ASN A 178 27.92 -17.78 8.44
C ASN A 178 26.71 -17.02 7.88
N VAL A 179 26.69 -16.88 6.56
CA VAL A 179 25.53 -16.40 5.81
C VAL A 179 24.77 -17.63 5.32
N ARG A 180 23.54 -17.81 5.81
CA ARG A 180 22.69 -18.94 5.46
C ARG A 180 21.51 -18.45 4.64
N GLY A 181 21.38 -18.96 3.42
CA GLY A 181 20.29 -18.60 2.52
C GLY A 181 19.64 -19.82 1.88
N ARG A 182 18.42 -19.64 1.39
CA ARG A 182 17.69 -20.70 0.69
C ARG A 182 18.29 -20.92 -0.69
N CYS A 183 18.64 -22.17 -0.99
CA CYS A 183 19.18 -22.57 -2.29
C CYS A 183 18.05 -22.73 -3.33
N LEU A 184 18.20 -22.11 -4.49
CA LEU A 184 17.32 -22.27 -5.64
C LEU A 184 18.04 -23.01 -6.75
N LEU A 185 17.77 -24.31 -6.81
CA LEU A 185 18.27 -25.18 -7.86
C LEU A 185 17.32 -25.12 -9.05
N VAL A 186 17.84 -24.76 -10.22
CA VAL A 186 17.02 -24.60 -11.43
C VAL A 186 17.28 -25.77 -12.36
N LYS A 187 16.23 -26.55 -12.65
CA LYS A 187 16.32 -27.61 -13.65
C LYS A 187 16.57 -27.00 -15.02
N GLU A 188 17.68 -27.38 -15.66
CA GLU A 188 17.97 -26.97 -17.04
C GLU A 188 16.86 -27.45 -17.98
N ARG A 189 16.26 -26.52 -18.72
CA ARG A 189 15.29 -26.84 -19.77
C ARG A 189 15.96 -27.02 -21.13
N THR A 190 17.17 -26.49 -21.28
CA THR A 190 17.92 -26.41 -22.53
C THR A 190 19.39 -26.71 -22.26
N LYS A 191 20.04 -27.42 -23.19
CA LYS A 191 21.49 -27.62 -23.13
C LYS A 191 22.20 -26.29 -23.25
N HIS A 192 23.07 -25.97 -22.31
CA HIS A 192 23.85 -24.75 -22.35
C HIS A 192 24.94 -24.84 -23.43
N PRO A 193 25.14 -23.78 -24.24
CA PRO A 193 26.22 -23.76 -25.22
C PRO A 193 27.58 -23.63 -24.52
N ALA A 194 28.66 -24.14 -25.14
CA ALA A 194 30.01 -24.00 -24.62
C ALA A 194 30.53 -22.54 -24.65
N MET A 195 29.96 -21.71 -25.53
CA MET A 195 30.28 -20.30 -25.71
C MET A 195 28.98 -19.46 -25.79
N LEU A 196 29.01 -18.25 -25.25
CA LEU A 196 27.98 -17.23 -25.47
C LEU A 196 28.11 -16.65 -26.88
N THR A 197 26.98 -16.27 -27.47
CA THR A 197 26.97 -15.53 -28.74
C THR A 197 27.42 -14.08 -28.52
N GLN A 198 28.05 -13.47 -29.54
CA GLN A 198 28.39 -12.04 -29.49
C GLN A 198 27.17 -11.17 -29.18
N GLY A 199 25.99 -11.52 -29.75
CA GLY A 199 24.73 -10.83 -29.47
C GLY A 199 24.37 -10.84 -27.98
N GLN A 200 24.41 -12.00 -27.33
CA GLN A 200 24.14 -12.13 -25.89
C GLN A 200 25.12 -11.30 -25.04
N ILE A 201 26.41 -11.32 -25.38
CA ILE A 201 27.43 -10.53 -24.67
C ILE A 201 27.16 -9.03 -24.83
N PHE A 202 26.93 -8.56 -26.06
CA PHE A 202 26.67 -7.15 -26.34
C PHE A 202 25.33 -6.66 -25.81
N ASP A 203 24.31 -7.52 -25.74
CA ASP A 203 23.03 -7.17 -25.12
C ASP A 203 23.17 -7.03 -23.61
N ALA A 204 23.97 -7.90 -22.95
CA ALA A 204 24.30 -7.75 -21.53
C ALA A 204 25.08 -6.46 -21.24
N LEU A 205 26.10 -6.15 -22.06
CA LEU A 205 26.86 -4.89 -21.98
C LEU A 205 25.99 -3.67 -22.23
N ARG A 206 25.04 -3.75 -23.18
CA ARG A 206 24.06 -2.67 -23.43
C ARG A 206 23.16 -2.47 -22.21
N GLY A 207 22.65 -3.56 -21.64
CA GLY A 207 21.80 -3.51 -20.44
C GLY A 207 22.51 -2.84 -19.26
N LEU A 208 23.82 -3.06 -19.12
CA LEU A 208 24.67 -2.38 -18.14
C LEU A 208 24.83 -0.88 -18.40
N ALA A 209 25.07 -0.50 -19.67
CA ALA A 209 25.30 0.89 -20.07
C ALA A 209 24.03 1.76 -19.96
N CYS A 210 22.84 1.17 -20.05
CA CYS A 210 21.57 1.88 -20.05
C CYS A 210 20.91 2.06 -18.67
N LYS A 211 21.51 1.57 -17.57
CA LYS A 211 20.93 1.71 -16.22
C LYS A 211 21.04 3.14 -15.68
N PRO A 212 19.93 3.78 -15.25
CA PRO A 212 19.97 5.12 -14.66
C PRO A 212 20.71 5.10 -13.32
N GLY A 213 21.63 6.05 -13.11
CA GLY A 213 22.48 6.14 -11.91
C GLY A 213 23.84 5.45 -12.04
N ASN A 214 24.09 4.71 -13.12
CA ASN A 214 25.40 4.17 -13.42
C ASN A 214 26.31 5.32 -13.88
N ARG A 215 27.20 5.83 -13.00
CA ARG A 215 28.18 6.88 -13.34
C ARG A 215 29.28 6.41 -14.30
N GLN A 216 29.22 5.16 -14.75
CA GLN A 216 30.29 4.47 -15.47
C GLN A 216 29.79 4.15 -16.87
N GLN A 217 30.22 4.94 -17.86
CA GLN A 217 29.95 4.66 -19.27
C GLN A 217 30.84 3.50 -19.72
N ILE A 218 30.32 2.28 -19.75
CA ILE A 218 30.99 1.18 -20.44
C ILE A 218 31.02 1.54 -21.94
N ARG A 219 32.22 1.81 -22.47
CA ARG A 219 32.42 2.09 -23.89
C ARG A 219 32.85 0.80 -24.57
N TYR A 220 32.00 0.24 -25.41
CA TYR A 220 32.29 -1.00 -26.12
C TYR A 220 32.16 -0.82 -27.62
N ASP A 221 33.03 -1.51 -28.37
CA ASP A 221 32.99 -1.55 -29.83
C ASP A 221 32.39 -2.89 -30.30
N ARG A 222 31.27 -2.81 -31.03
CA ARG A 222 30.58 -3.98 -31.59
C ARG A 222 31.41 -4.74 -32.63
N LYS A 223 32.48 -4.15 -33.14
CA LYS A 223 33.37 -4.77 -34.12
C LYS A 223 34.41 -5.70 -33.48
N VAL A 224 34.62 -5.58 -32.17
CA VAL A 224 35.58 -6.43 -31.44
C VAL A 224 34.91 -7.76 -31.10
N HIS A 225 35.57 -8.86 -31.43
CA HIS A 225 35.07 -10.19 -31.09
C HIS A 225 35.49 -10.57 -29.67
N ILE A 226 34.51 -10.88 -28.81
CA ILE A 226 34.77 -11.24 -27.40
C ILE A 226 34.71 -12.75 -27.24
N ALA A 227 35.83 -13.37 -26.89
CA ALA A 227 35.83 -14.79 -26.57
C ALA A 227 35.06 -15.06 -25.28
N SER A 228 34.31 -16.16 -25.24
CA SER A 228 33.65 -16.63 -24.03
C SER A 228 33.84 -18.14 -23.84
N THR A 229 33.96 -18.57 -22.60
CA THR A 229 34.11 -20.00 -22.24
C THR A 229 33.22 -20.32 -21.05
N TYR A 230 32.53 -21.46 -21.12
CA TYR A 230 31.80 -21.97 -19.96
C TYR A 230 32.76 -22.20 -18.79
N TYR A 231 32.41 -21.67 -17.64
CA TYR A 231 33.24 -21.72 -16.44
C TYR A 231 32.74 -22.80 -15.47
N ALA A 232 31.59 -22.58 -14.83
CA ALA A 232 31.00 -23.50 -13.86
C ALA A 232 29.55 -23.09 -13.53
N PRO A 233 28.75 -23.94 -12.88
CA PRO A 233 27.57 -23.48 -12.18
C PRO A 233 27.98 -22.65 -10.95
N ILE A 234 27.34 -21.49 -10.76
CA ILE A 234 27.60 -20.57 -9.64
C ILE A 234 26.28 -20.16 -8.99
N PHE A 235 26.29 -20.02 -7.66
CA PHE A 235 25.17 -19.47 -6.90
C PHE A 235 25.37 -17.98 -6.61
N LEU A 236 24.47 -17.14 -7.09
CA LEU A 236 24.44 -15.71 -6.75
C LEU A 236 23.65 -15.50 -5.45
N HIS A 237 24.26 -14.85 -4.46
CA HIS A 237 23.57 -14.42 -3.26
C HIS A 237 22.68 -13.20 -3.56
N ALA A 238 21.37 -13.38 -3.38
CA ALA A 238 20.35 -12.36 -3.49
C ALA A 238 19.62 -12.18 -2.16
N LYS A 239 19.24 -10.95 -1.82
CA LYS A 239 18.32 -10.66 -0.71
C LYS A 239 16.96 -10.27 -1.25
N ALA A 240 15.91 -10.88 -0.74
CA ALA A 240 14.53 -10.44 -0.96
C ALA A 240 14.02 -9.75 0.30
N VAL A 241 13.42 -8.58 0.16
CA VAL A 241 13.20 -7.62 1.25
C VAL A 241 11.80 -7.03 1.18
N LEU A 242 11.11 -7.00 2.31
CA LEU A 242 9.84 -6.30 2.46
C LEU A 242 10.11 -4.91 3.06
N GLN A 243 9.77 -3.86 2.32
CA GLN A 243 10.00 -2.48 2.73
C GLN A 243 8.93 -2.01 3.73
N ASN A 244 9.35 -1.25 4.73
CA ASN A 244 8.46 -0.47 5.57
C ASN A 244 7.97 0.78 4.79
N GLY A 245 6.65 0.91 4.59
CA GLY A 245 6.05 1.95 3.75
C GLY A 245 5.67 1.51 2.33
N PHE A 246 5.98 0.26 1.95
CA PHE A 246 5.50 -0.36 0.70
C PHE A 246 5.51 -1.90 0.80
N ILE A 247 4.42 -2.48 1.31
CA ILE A 247 4.35 -3.94 1.54
C ILE A 247 3.82 -4.76 0.35
N ASP A 248 3.28 -4.10 -0.67
CA ASP A 248 2.65 -4.78 -1.81
C ASP A 248 3.66 -5.55 -2.68
N TYR A 249 4.94 -5.17 -2.65
CA TYR A 249 5.98 -5.71 -3.53
C TYR A 249 7.30 -5.92 -2.78
N ALA A 250 7.89 -7.12 -2.84
CA ALA A 250 9.21 -7.32 -2.27
C ALA A 250 10.34 -6.90 -3.22
N ILE A 251 11.32 -6.21 -2.66
CA ILE A 251 12.51 -5.79 -3.37
C ILE A 251 13.49 -6.96 -3.40
N VAL A 252 13.91 -7.39 -4.58
CA VAL A 252 15.03 -8.33 -4.75
C VAL A 252 16.28 -7.59 -5.20
N SER A 253 17.40 -7.83 -4.52
CA SER A 253 18.69 -7.20 -4.79
C SER A 253 19.82 -8.24 -4.84
N ASP A 254 20.76 -8.03 -5.75
CA ASP A 254 22.04 -8.74 -5.87
C ASP A 254 23.17 -8.12 -5.01
N GLY A 255 22.90 -6.98 -4.37
CA GLY A 255 23.84 -6.24 -3.54
C GLY A 255 24.55 -5.10 -4.23
N GLU A 256 24.47 -4.96 -5.55
CA GLU A 256 24.93 -3.76 -6.27
C GLU A 256 23.79 -2.75 -6.43
N SER A 257 22.61 -3.23 -6.85
CA SER A 257 21.44 -2.40 -7.10
C SER A 257 20.41 -2.50 -5.97
N ILE A 258 19.68 -1.42 -5.68
CA ILE A 258 18.53 -1.43 -4.75
C ILE A 258 17.53 -2.53 -5.16
N HIS A 259 17.18 -2.58 -6.44
CA HIS A 259 16.30 -3.59 -7.01
C HIS A 259 16.89 -4.13 -8.31
N ASN A 260 16.69 -5.42 -8.58
CA ASN A 260 17.14 -6.09 -9.80
C ASN A 260 15.97 -6.88 -10.43
N ASP A 261 15.32 -6.27 -11.44
CA ASP A 261 14.16 -6.84 -12.13
C ASP A 261 14.47 -8.20 -12.76
N PHE A 262 15.65 -8.33 -13.40
CA PHE A 262 16.05 -9.59 -14.03
C PHE A 262 16.11 -10.74 -13.01
N LEU A 263 16.73 -10.47 -11.86
CA LEU A 263 16.86 -11.46 -10.79
C LEU A 263 15.52 -11.77 -10.14
N ARG A 264 14.69 -10.75 -9.91
CA ARG A 264 13.32 -10.89 -9.40
C ARG A 264 12.48 -11.79 -10.29
N GLU A 265 12.37 -11.46 -11.57
CA GLU A 265 11.63 -12.25 -12.56
C GLU A 265 12.15 -13.69 -12.63
N TYR A 266 13.46 -13.87 -12.56
CA TYR A 266 14.05 -15.21 -12.55
C TYR A 266 13.64 -16.00 -11.31
N MET A 267 13.72 -15.39 -10.13
CA MET A 267 13.31 -16.03 -8.88
C MET A 267 11.82 -16.36 -8.83
N GLU A 268 10.94 -15.48 -9.33
CA GLU A 268 9.48 -15.70 -9.37
C GLU A 268 9.08 -16.90 -10.24
N ARG A 269 9.82 -17.16 -11.34
CA ARG A 269 9.62 -18.36 -12.16
C ARG A 269 9.96 -19.66 -11.42
N GLN A 270 10.81 -19.58 -10.38
CA GLN A 270 11.27 -20.75 -9.62
C GLN A 270 10.54 -20.91 -8.29
N ILE A 271 10.12 -19.82 -7.66
CA ILE A 271 9.44 -19.82 -6.36
C ILE A 271 8.11 -19.09 -6.46
N LYS A 272 7.03 -19.81 -6.20
CA LYS A 272 5.72 -19.19 -5.92
C LYS A 272 5.69 -18.56 -4.52
N GLY A 273 5.10 -17.37 -4.42
CA GLY A 273 4.80 -16.70 -3.15
C GLY A 273 6.03 -16.21 -2.38
N ILE A 274 7.01 -15.59 -3.06
CA ILE A 274 8.15 -14.93 -2.38
C ILE A 274 7.65 -13.83 -1.43
N ASP A 275 6.73 -13.00 -1.93
CA ASP A 275 6.14 -11.90 -1.16
C ASP A 275 5.36 -12.41 0.04
N THR A 276 4.52 -13.43 -0.13
CA THR A 276 3.75 -14.05 0.97
C THR A 276 4.66 -14.53 2.10
N LYS A 277 5.76 -15.22 1.76
CA LYS A 277 6.72 -15.73 2.76
C LYS A 277 7.41 -14.61 3.53
N LEU A 278 7.73 -13.50 2.86
CA LEU A 278 8.29 -12.33 3.50
C LEU A 278 7.26 -11.62 4.39
N LYS A 279 6.03 -11.47 3.92
CA LYS A 279 4.91 -10.91 4.68
C LYS A 279 4.64 -11.71 5.95
N GLU A 280 4.59 -13.05 5.87
CA GLU A 280 4.45 -13.91 7.05
C GLU A 280 5.59 -13.74 8.05
N LYS A 281 6.84 -13.65 7.56
CA LYS A 281 8.01 -13.45 8.41
C LYS A 281 7.92 -12.11 9.15
N ALA A 282 7.60 -11.03 8.45
CA ALA A 282 7.42 -9.70 9.04
C ALA A 282 6.30 -9.69 10.09
N TYR A 283 5.18 -10.37 9.84
CA TYR A 283 4.07 -10.49 10.80
C TYR A 283 4.46 -11.24 12.09
N ARG A 284 5.28 -12.30 11.98
CA ARG A 284 5.80 -13.02 13.16
C ARG A 284 6.78 -12.18 13.98
N LEU A 285 7.49 -11.25 13.34
CA LEU A 285 8.42 -10.35 14.03
C LEU A 285 7.67 -9.22 14.76
N SER A 286 6.57 -8.71 14.20
CA SER A 286 5.81 -7.57 14.76
C SER A 286 4.92 -7.93 15.96
N THR A 287 4.44 -9.18 16.05
CA THR A 287 3.54 -9.65 17.13
C THR A 287 4.15 -9.64 18.54
N LYS A 288 5.44 -9.36 18.69
CA LYS A 288 6.14 -9.27 19.99
C LYS A 288 6.11 -7.89 20.65
N GLN A 289 5.58 -6.86 19.98
CA GLN A 289 5.55 -5.48 20.48
C GLN A 289 4.16 -4.88 20.30
N LYS A 290 3.25 -5.12 21.25
CA LYS A 290 2.04 -4.29 21.38
C LYS A 290 1.90 -3.85 22.84
N LYS A 291 2.06 -2.56 23.10
CA LYS A 291 1.48 -1.87 24.26
C LYS A 291 0.30 -1.06 23.72
N ILE A 292 -0.84 -1.14 24.41
CA ILE A 292 -2.07 -0.44 24.04
C ILE A 292 -2.54 0.34 25.27
N THR A 293 -2.98 1.57 25.07
CA THR A 293 -3.61 2.43 26.09
C THR A 293 -5.09 2.67 25.76
N LYS A 294 -5.95 2.54 26.78
CA LYS A 294 -7.42 2.70 26.73
C LYS A 294 -7.81 4.14 27.13
N TYR A 295 -8.85 4.71 26.51
CA TYR A 295 -9.45 6.00 26.90
C TYR A 295 -10.73 5.78 27.70
N ASP A 296 -10.91 6.48 28.82
CA ASP A 296 -12.03 6.32 29.77
C ASP A 296 -12.72 7.67 30.07
N GLY A 297 -12.89 8.53 29.05
CA GLY A 297 -13.45 9.88 29.19
C GLY A 297 -14.96 9.99 28.90
N ARG A 298 -15.57 11.12 29.32
CA ARG A 298 -16.96 11.49 28.94
C ARG A 298 -17.00 11.83 27.44
N TYR A 299 -17.98 11.31 26.69
CA TYR A 299 -18.14 11.42 25.23
C TYR A 299 -17.19 10.58 24.36
N PRO A 300 -17.06 9.26 24.60
CA PRO A 300 -16.13 8.40 23.86
C PRO A 300 -16.39 8.40 22.35
N GLU A 301 -17.66 8.45 21.91
CA GLU A 301 -18.05 8.42 20.49
C GLU A 301 -17.64 9.70 19.75
N ILE A 302 -17.71 10.87 20.41
CA ILE A 302 -17.24 12.14 19.84
C ILE A 302 -15.72 12.14 19.71
N HIS A 303 -15.00 11.64 20.71
CA HIS A 303 -13.53 11.50 20.64
C HIS A 303 -13.07 10.55 19.54
N VAL A 304 -13.81 9.45 19.32
CA VAL A 304 -13.54 8.54 18.20
C VAL A 304 -13.82 9.22 16.87
N ALA A 305 -14.95 9.93 16.75
CA ALA A 305 -15.37 10.61 15.53
C ALA A 305 -14.46 11.80 15.14
N LEU A 306 -13.88 12.50 16.13
CA LEU A 306 -12.96 13.63 15.96
C LEU A 306 -11.48 13.26 16.14
N ARG A 307 -11.13 11.97 16.10
CA ARG A 307 -9.72 11.55 16.21
C ARG A 307 -8.94 12.03 15.00
N GLN A 308 -8.04 13.00 15.20
CA GLN A 308 -7.08 13.41 14.18
C GLN A 308 -6.04 12.30 13.99
N GLN A 309 -5.75 11.92 12.75
CA GLN A 309 -4.61 11.08 12.41
C GLN A 309 -3.56 11.97 11.75
N GLN A 310 -2.28 11.85 12.15
CA GLN A 310 -1.21 12.66 11.58
C GLN A 310 -1.10 12.40 10.07
N LYS A 311 -1.10 13.47 9.27
CA LYS A 311 -0.59 13.45 7.89
C LYS A 311 0.91 13.17 7.95
N ARG A 312 1.30 11.91 7.75
CA ARG A 312 2.67 11.56 7.34
C ARG A 312 2.58 11.24 5.85
N THR A 313 3.26 12.01 4.99
CA THR A 313 3.14 11.90 3.52
C THR A 313 4.42 11.35 2.87
N GLU A 314 5.27 10.70 3.66
CA GLU A 314 6.62 10.33 3.24
C GLU A 314 6.62 9.07 2.35
N THR A 315 5.72 8.11 2.58
CA THR A 315 5.69 6.83 1.85
C THR A 315 4.40 6.58 1.04
N ALA A 316 4.44 5.61 0.12
CA ALA A 316 3.30 5.27 -0.73
C ALA A 316 2.12 4.66 0.05
N ASP A 317 2.42 3.77 1.01
CA ASP A 317 1.41 3.22 1.92
C ASP A 317 0.81 4.32 2.80
N GLU A 318 1.64 5.25 3.28
CA GLU A 318 1.17 6.42 4.04
C GLU A 318 0.32 7.37 3.20
N ARG A 319 0.61 7.60 1.92
CA ARG A 319 -0.24 8.42 1.03
C ARG A 319 -1.61 7.79 0.82
N ARG A 320 -1.67 6.49 0.52
CA ARG A 320 -2.94 5.76 0.41
C ARG A 320 -3.70 5.75 1.73
N ASN A 321 -2.98 5.58 2.84
CA ASN A 321 -3.56 5.69 4.17
C ASN A 321 -4.06 7.11 4.43
N THR A 322 -3.34 8.15 4.01
CA THR A 322 -3.74 9.56 4.17
C THR A 322 -5.02 9.85 3.40
N GLU A 323 -5.15 9.45 2.13
CA GLU A 323 -6.39 9.61 1.36
C GLU A 323 -7.57 8.88 2.02
N ARG A 324 -7.32 7.65 2.51
CA ARG A 324 -8.32 6.88 3.25
C ARG A 324 -8.67 7.51 4.59
N GLN A 325 -7.69 8.06 5.30
CA GLN A 325 -7.82 8.75 6.58
C GLN A 325 -8.59 10.05 6.40
N GLU A 326 -8.33 10.83 5.35
CA GLU A 326 -9.08 12.04 5.02
C GLU A 326 -10.55 11.71 4.74
N ARG A 327 -10.82 10.67 3.94
CA ARG A 327 -12.20 10.18 3.72
C ARG A 327 -12.86 9.71 5.02
N GLN A 328 -12.15 8.95 5.84
CA GLN A 328 -12.65 8.49 7.14
C GLN A 328 -12.86 9.66 8.12
N GLN A 329 -12.00 10.68 8.09
CA GLN A 329 -12.10 11.87 8.91
C GLN A 329 -13.34 12.66 8.53
N VAL A 330 -13.54 12.97 7.25
CA VAL A 330 -14.73 13.68 6.74
C VAL A 330 -16.01 12.90 7.08
N GLN A 331 -15.99 11.57 6.94
CA GLN A 331 -17.10 10.73 7.39
C GLN A 331 -17.33 10.83 8.91
N GLY A 332 -16.26 10.84 9.70
CA GLY A 332 -16.29 11.00 11.16
C GLY A 332 -16.88 12.34 11.60
N LEU A 333 -16.67 13.42 10.84
CA LEU A 333 -17.23 14.74 11.14
C LEU A 333 -18.76 14.73 11.18
N ALA A 334 -19.42 14.07 10.23
CA ALA A 334 -20.89 13.94 10.25
C ALA A 334 -21.37 13.18 11.48
N GLN A 335 -20.68 12.10 11.84
CA GLN A 335 -21.00 11.31 13.02
C GLN A 335 -20.76 12.12 14.31
N ALA A 336 -19.74 12.97 14.37
CA ALA A 336 -19.47 13.83 15.52
C ALA A 336 -20.65 14.80 15.79
N ILE A 337 -21.24 15.37 14.73
CA ILE A 337 -22.44 16.22 14.86
C ILE A 337 -23.63 15.42 15.37
N GLU A 338 -23.86 14.23 14.80
CA GLU A 338 -24.97 13.36 15.19
C GLU A 338 -24.87 12.95 16.67
N TRP A 339 -23.69 12.51 17.12
CA TRP A 339 -23.44 12.19 18.53
C TRP A 339 -23.56 13.41 19.43
N ALA A 340 -23.05 14.57 19.02
CA ALA A 340 -23.16 15.79 19.82
C ALA A 340 -24.62 16.23 20.00
N LEU A 341 -25.45 16.14 18.96
CA LEU A 341 -26.89 16.41 19.03
C LEU A 341 -27.62 15.40 19.93
N LEU A 342 -27.26 14.12 19.87
CA LEU A 342 -27.83 13.10 20.75
C LEU A 342 -27.48 13.37 22.22
N TYR A 343 -26.22 13.66 22.52
CA TYR A 343 -25.77 14.01 23.87
C TYR A 343 -26.45 15.28 24.39
N HIS A 344 -26.60 16.29 23.51
CA HIS A 344 -27.37 17.48 23.82
C HIS A 344 -28.82 17.16 24.19
N LEU A 345 -29.51 16.34 23.40
CA LEU A 345 -30.90 15.95 23.67
C LEU A 345 -31.04 15.02 24.89
N ARG A 346 -30.00 14.27 25.27
CA ARG A 346 -30.00 13.52 26.54
C ARG A 346 -29.85 14.45 27.75
N LYS A 347 -29.09 15.54 27.61
CA LYS A 347 -28.94 16.58 28.64
C LYS A 347 -30.17 17.47 28.74
N TYR A 348 -30.80 17.78 27.61
CA TYR A 348 -32.01 18.59 27.47
C TYR A 348 -33.09 17.79 26.70
N PRO A 349 -33.82 16.89 27.36
CA PRO A 349 -34.82 16.06 26.69
C PRO A 349 -35.97 16.92 26.11
N PRO A 350 -36.51 16.54 24.92
CA PRO A 350 -37.68 17.20 24.37
C PRO A 350 -38.88 17.12 25.32
N PRO A 351 -39.68 18.20 25.47
CA PRO A 351 -40.89 18.16 26.29
C PRO A 351 -41.86 17.09 25.81
N MET A 352 -42.53 16.41 26.75
CA MET A 352 -43.47 15.33 26.43
C MET A 352 -44.62 15.81 25.54
N GLU A 353 -45.05 17.08 25.66
CA GLU A 353 -46.09 17.64 24.81
C GLU A 353 -45.63 17.77 23.35
N LEU A 354 -44.35 18.13 23.14
CA LEU A 354 -43.76 18.19 21.80
C LEU A 354 -43.72 16.80 21.19
N LEU A 355 -43.22 15.81 21.93
CA LEU A 355 -43.13 14.42 21.46
C LEU A 355 -44.52 13.85 21.13
N ALA A 356 -45.49 14.02 22.02
CA ALA A 356 -46.87 13.57 21.81
C ALA A 356 -47.50 14.22 20.57
N SER A 357 -47.26 15.51 20.34
CA SER A 357 -47.78 16.19 19.13
C SER A 357 -47.17 15.65 17.84
N LEU A 358 -45.84 15.43 17.84
CA LEU A 358 -45.12 14.93 16.67
C LEU A 358 -45.44 13.46 16.36
N GLU A 359 -45.89 12.70 17.37
CA GLU A 359 -46.28 11.31 17.20
C GLU A 359 -47.61 11.12 16.47
N VAL A 360 -48.55 12.04 16.66
CA VAL A 360 -49.91 11.96 16.13
C VAL A 360 -50.02 12.65 14.76
N GLN A 361 -49.16 13.62 14.50
CA GLN A 361 -49.12 14.39 13.24
C GLN A 361 -48.46 13.62 12.08
N THR A 362 -48.85 14.01 10.87
CA THR A 362 -48.21 13.55 9.63
C THR A 362 -46.79 14.09 9.48
N PRO A 363 -45.91 13.44 8.69
CA PRO A 363 -44.55 13.94 8.45
C PRO A 363 -44.51 15.37 7.90
N GLU A 364 -45.46 15.74 7.04
CA GLU A 364 -45.60 17.07 6.48
C GLU A 364 -45.97 18.12 7.54
N GLU A 365 -46.92 17.79 8.42
CA GLU A 365 -47.33 18.63 9.55
C GLU A 365 -46.20 18.79 10.57
N ASN A 366 -45.46 17.70 10.85
CA ASN A 366 -44.28 17.73 11.71
C ASN A 366 -43.20 18.65 11.14
N ALA A 367 -42.93 18.55 9.85
CA ALA A 367 -41.96 19.39 9.18
C ALA A 367 -42.33 20.87 9.29
N GLN A 368 -43.60 21.21 9.02
CA GLN A 368 -44.09 22.58 9.12
C GLN A 368 -44.01 23.11 10.55
N THR A 369 -44.39 22.29 11.54
CA THR A 369 -44.33 22.65 12.97
C THR A 369 -42.89 22.96 13.40
N LEU A 370 -41.94 22.10 13.03
CA LEU A 370 -40.53 22.26 13.37
C LEU A 370 -39.87 23.44 12.62
N LEU A 371 -40.28 23.71 11.39
CA LEU A 371 -39.86 24.91 10.64
C LEU A 371 -40.38 26.20 11.30
N ASN A 372 -41.62 26.20 11.81
CA ASN A 372 -42.16 27.34 12.55
C ASN A 372 -41.39 27.58 13.86
N PHE A 373 -40.94 26.51 14.54
CA PHE A 373 -40.05 26.64 15.70
C PHE A 373 -38.68 27.21 15.32
N ALA A 374 -38.10 26.77 14.20
CA ALA A 374 -36.85 27.31 13.69
C ALA A 374 -36.95 28.83 13.43
N GLU A 375 -38.05 29.27 12.79
CA GLU A 375 -38.30 30.68 12.53
C GLU A 375 -38.42 31.52 13.82
N ARG A 376 -39.12 31.00 14.84
CA ARG A 376 -39.23 31.65 16.16
C ARG A 376 -37.87 31.80 16.87
N LEU A 377 -36.92 30.92 16.58
CA LEU A 377 -35.55 30.98 17.08
C LEU A 377 -34.62 31.85 16.22
N GLY A 378 -35.15 32.50 15.17
CA GLY A 378 -34.36 33.33 14.26
C GLY A 378 -33.59 32.54 13.19
N LEU A 379 -33.84 31.23 13.04
CA LEU A 379 -33.21 30.36 12.05
C LEU A 379 -33.97 30.40 10.71
N THR A 380 -34.12 31.59 10.11
CA THR A 380 -34.93 31.81 8.90
C THR A 380 -34.46 31.00 7.69
N ALA A 381 -33.16 30.68 7.62
CA ALA A 381 -32.58 29.84 6.56
C ALA A 381 -33.13 28.40 6.54
N ALA A 382 -33.74 27.92 7.63
CA ALA A 382 -34.33 26.58 7.69
C ALA A 382 -35.42 26.37 6.63
N LYS A 383 -36.17 27.42 6.26
CA LYS A 383 -37.20 27.38 5.22
C LYS A 383 -36.66 27.02 3.83
N MET A 384 -35.38 27.29 3.56
CA MET A 384 -34.72 26.91 2.30
C MET A 384 -34.35 25.42 2.25
N HIS A 385 -34.42 24.71 3.39
CA HIS A 385 -34.03 23.30 3.52
C HIS A 385 -35.14 22.42 4.12
N PRO A 386 -36.37 22.42 3.56
CA PRO A 386 -37.52 21.72 4.15
C PRO A 386 -37.32 20.20 4.24
N LYS A 387 -36.52 19.61 3.33
CA LYS A 387 -36.18 18.18 3.33
C LYS A 387 -35.43 17.72 4.58
N MET A 388 -34.77 18.62 5.31
CA MET A 388 -34.10 18.29 6.58
C MET A 388 -35.10 18.08 7.73
N PHE A 389 -36.34 18.51 7.57
CA PHE A 389 -37.40 18.44 8.60
C PHE A 389 -38.48 17.39 8.28
N SER A 390 -38.52 16.86 7.05
CA SER A 390 -39.57 15.95 6.58
C SER A 390 -39.47 14.50 7.06
N ARG A 391 -38.41 14.14 7.80
CA ARG A 391 -38.15 12.76 8.25
C ARG A 391 -38.53 12.51 9.71
N VAL A 392 -39.23 13.44 10.36
CA VAL A 392 -39.68 13.30 11.75
C VAL A 392 -41.10 12.76 11.78
N TYR A 393 -41.30 11.55 12.31
CA TYR A 393 -42.62 10.92 12.47
C TYR A 393 -42.63 9.95 13.65
N GLY A 394 -43.82 9.60 14.15
CA GLY A 394 -44.00 9.06 15.50
C GLY A 394 -43.17 7.83 15.89
N ARG A 395 -42.92 6.90 14.96
CA ARG A 395 -42.07 5.73 15.24
C ARG A 395 -40.61 6.10 15.53
N LEU A 396 -40.08 7.08 14.80
CA LEU A 396 -38.69 7.54 14.96
C LEU A 396 -38.53 8.44 16.19
N VAL A 397 -39.57 9.18 16.55
CA VAL A 397 -39.58 10.05 17.73
C VAL A 397 -39.48 9.24 19.03
N ARG A 398 -40.20 8.10 19.15
CA ARG A 398 -40.17 7.22 20.34
C ARG A 398 -38.81 6.59 20.66
N GLY A 399 -37.94 6.42 19.66
CA GLY A 399 -36.67 5.69 19.81
C GLY A 399 -35.40 6.54 19.68
N CYS A 400 -35.52 7.82 19.30
CA CYS A 400 -34.36 8.62 18.88
C CYS A 400 -33.31 8.87 19.98
N LEU A 401 -33.70 8.95 21.26
CA LEU A 401 -32.79 9.20 22.40
C LEU A 401 -32.08 7.93 22.91
N GLN A 402 -32.67 6.77 22.61
CA GLN A 402 -32.16 5.44 22.96
C GLN A 402 -31.44 4.78 21.77
N SER A 403 -31.40 5.44 20.61
CA SER A 403 -30.75 4.92 19.41
C SER A 403 -29.23 4.89 19.56
N ASP A 404 -28.63 3.73 19.27
CA ASP A 404 -27.18 3.55 19.10
C ASP A 404 -26.68 4.06 17.74
N ASN A 405 -27.58 4.57 16.90
CA ASN A 405 -27.24 5.17 15.60
C ASN A 405 -27.93 6.54 15.48
N PRO A 406 -27.26 7.63 15.92
CA PRO A 406 -27.83 8.96 15.84
C PRO A 406 -27.96 9.40 14.37
N SER A 407 -29.07 10.08 14.03
CA SER A 407 -29.31 10.56 12.66
C SER A 407 -29.57 12.06 12.66
N LEU A 408 -28.80 12.79 11.83
CA LEU A 408 -28.94 14.23 11.68
C LEU A 408 -30.37 14.64 11.28
N ALA A 409 -31.02 13.86 10.41
CA ALA A 409 -32.36 14.14 9.88
C ALA A 409 -33.46 14.12 10.96
N ILE A 410 -33.19 13.55 12.13
CA ILE A 410 -34.13 13.48 13.25
C ILE A 410 -33.65 14.39 14.39
N LEU A 411 -32.38 14.28 14.76
CA LEU A 411 -31.83 14.95 15.93
C LEU A 411 -31.71 16.46 15.75
N LEU A 412 -31.42 16.95 14.54
CA LEU A 412 -31.35 18.39 14.28
C LEU A 412 -32.75 19.05 14.41
N PRO A 413 -33.79 18.59 13.70
CA PRO A 413 -35.14 19.14 13.89
C PRO A 413 -35.65 19.06 15.33
N LEU A 414 -35.42 17.92 16.01
CA LEU A 414 -35.82 17.77 17.41
C LEU A 414 -35.06 18.68 18.36
N SER A 415 -33.76 18.91 18.15
CA SER A 415 -32.97 19.86 18.94
C SER A 415 -33.49 21.28 18.77
N ILE A 416 -33.88 21.67 17.56
CA ILE A 416 -34.51 22.98 17.27
C ILE A 416 -35.89 23.09 17.95
N GLY A 417 -36.74 22.07 17.82
CA GLY A 417 -38.05 22.05 18.47
C GLY A 417 -37.95 22.11 20.00
N THR A 418 -36.95 21.42 20.57
CA THR A 418 -36.66 21.44 22.00
C THR A 418 -36.19 22.82 22.47
N ALA A 419 -35.27 23.45 21.74
CA ALA A 419 -34.77 24.79 22.06
C ALA A 419 -35.85 25.88 22.02
N ALA A 420 -36.87 25.73 21.16
CA ALA A 420 -38.01 26.65 21.13
C ALA A 420 -38.88 26.57 22.40
N LYS A 421 -38.70 25.54 23.22
CA LYS A 421 -39.41 25.32 24.49
C LYS A 421 -38.49 25.39 25.71
N VAL A 422 -37.19 25.16 25.54
CA VAL A 422 -36.16 25.16 26.58
C VAL A 422 -35.11 26.24 26.24
N PRO A 423 -35.21 27.44 26.85
CA PRO A 423 -34.35 28.58 26.50
C PRO A 423 -32.86 28.37 26.74
N ASP A 424 -32.48 27.46 27.64
CA ASP A 424 -31.08 27.18 28.00
C ASP A 424 -30.34 26.32 26.97
N SER A 425 -30.99 25.96 25.85
CA SER A 425 -30.36 25.17 24.78
C SER A 425 -29.36 26.00 23.98
N ARG A 426 -28.13 25.49 23.86
CA ARG A 426 -27.04 26.10 23.08
C ARG A 426 -27.11 25.80 21.57
N ILE A 427 -28.17 25.17 21.08
CA ILE A 427 -28.25 24.74 19.68
C ILE A 427 -28.16 25.92 18.69
N VAL A 428 -28.77 27.06 19.03
CA VAL A 428 -28.74 28.26 18.17
C VAL A 428 -27.33 28.84 18.12
N GLU A 429 -26.63 28.90 19.26
CA GLU A 429 -25.23 29.33 19.35
C GLU A 429 -24.31 28.40 18.54
N ALA A 430 -24.49 27.08 18.69
CA ALA A 430 -23.70 26.08 17.97
C ALA A 430 -23.95 26.16 16.45
N LEU A 431 -25.21 26.28 16.00
CA LEU A 431 -25.50 26.44 14.58
C LEU A 431 -24.86 27.71 14.00
N ASN A 432 -24.77 28.79 14.78
CA ASN A 432 -24.14 30.04 14.35
C ASN A 432 -22.61 29.94 14.23
N THR A 433 -21.95 28.89 14.73
CA THR A 433 -20.50 28.71 14.50
C THR A 433 -20.17 28.04 13.17
N LEU A 434 -21.17 27.47 12.48
CA LEU A 434 -20.94 26.82 11.19
C LEU A 434 -20.76 27.86 10.06
N PRO A 435 -19.99 27.55 9.00
CA PRO A 435 -19.77 28.45 7.88
C PRO A 435 -21.08 28.99 7.27
N GLY A 436 -21.08 30.27 6.88
CA GLY A 436 -22.21 30.92 6.21
C GLY A 436 -23.25 31.59 7.14
N THR A 437 -22.99 31.71 8.43
CA THR A 437 -23.94 32.27 9.43
C THR A 437 -23.80 33.78 9.64
N ALA A 438 -22.94 34.47 8.88
CA ALA A 438 -22.79 35.92 8.99
C ALA A 438 -24.14 36.61 8.72
N ARG A 439 -24.68 37.27 9.74
CA ARG A 439 -25.87 38.12 9.66
C ARG A 439 -25.66 39.19 8.58
N ILE A 440 -26.18 38.95 7.38
CA ILE A 440 -26.42 40.02 6.41
C ILE A 440 -27.88 40.46 6.62
N PRO A 441 -28.14 41.72 6.96
CA PRO A 441 -29.51 42.23 7.08
C PRO A 441 -30.27 41.99 5.77
N PHE A 442 -31.48 41.43 5.87
CA PHE A 442 -32.42 41.36 4.75
C PHE A 442 -32.70 42.78 4.25
N GLY A 443 -32.25 43.11 3.04
CA GLY A 443 -32.78 44.25 2.28
C GLY A 443 -33.91 43.75 1.40
N ASP A 444 -35.08 44.37 1.49
CA ASP A 444 -36.35 43.93 0.86
C ASP A 444 -36.34 43.86 -0.69
N ASN A 445 -35.18 44.04 -1.35
CA ASN A 445 -35.05 44.16 -2.81
C ASN A 445 -33.96 43.27 -3.44
N GLU A 446 -33.41 42.26 -2.76
CA GLU A 446 -32.50 41.30 -3.41
C GLU A 446 -33.27 40.21 -4.20
N PRO A 447 -32.90 39.93 -5.46
CA PRO A 447 -33.56 38.90 -6.26
C PRO A 447 -33.38 37.49 -5.66
N THR A 448 -34.48 36.75 -5.58
CA THR A 448 -34.65 35.46 -4.87
C THR A 448 -33.64 34.38 -5.27
N ASP A 449 -33.08 34.43 -6.48
CA ASP A 449 -32.06 33.49 -6.97
C ASP A 449 -30.68 33.65 -6.30
N ILE A 450 -30.38 34.82 -5.74
CA ILE A 450 -29.12 35.09 -5.02
C ILE A 450 -29.24 34.64 -3.55
N ALA A 451 -30.42 34.79 -2.95
CA ALA A 451 -30.71 34.30 -1.60
C ALA A 451 -30.60 32.77 -1.50
N ASN A 452 -31.02 32.04 -2.54
CA ASN A 452 -30.92 30.58 -2.65
C ASN A 452 -29.48 30.04 -2.79
N LYS A 453 -28.48 30.91 -3.01
CA LYS A 453 -27.06 30.53 -3.20
C LYS A 453 -26.14 30.89 -2.02
N ARG A 454 -26.64 31.55 -0.97
CA ARG A 454 -25.79 31.92 0.19
C ARG A 454 -25.59 30.73 1.12
N GLU A 455 -24.32 30.41 1.35
CA GLU A 455 -23.88 29.43 2.34
C GLU A 455 -24.44 29.79 3.72
N ASN A 456 -24.90 28.79 4.46
CA ASN A 456 -25.48 28.88 5.81
C ASN A 456 -25.33 27.54 6.55
N ALA A 457 -25.63 27.52 7.86
CA ALA A 457 -25.49 26.34 8.71
C ALA A 457 -26.22 25.09 8.15
N PHE A 458 -27.43 25.24 7.62
CA PHE A 458 -28.18 24.12 7.04
C PHE A 458 -27.58 23.64 5.72
N SER A 459 -27.07 24.55 4.88
CA SER A 459 -26.36 24.18 3.66
C SER A 459 -25.05 23.45 3.95
N PHE A 460 -24.32 23.84 5.01
CA PHE A 460 -23.11 23.16 5.47
C PHE A 460 -23.43 21.75 5.99
N LEU A 461 -24.43 21.63 6.87
CA LEU A 461 -24.86 20.34 7.42
C LEU A 461 -25.34 19.37 6.33
N ASN A 462 -26.13 19.85 5.37
CA ASN A 462 -26.58 19.05 4.25
C ASN A 462 -25.42 18.63 3.33
N ARG A 463 -24.42 19.50 3.14
CA ARG A 463 -23.19 19.20 2.39
C ARG A 463 -22.35 18.12 3.08
N LEU A 464 -22.18 18.22 4.39
CA LEU A 464 -21.44 17.27 5.21
C LEU A 464 -22.14 15.89 5.27
N ASP A 465 -23.47 15.87 5.39
CA ASP A 465 -24.27 14.63 5.31
C ASP A 465 -24.17 13.99 3.92
N ARG A 466 -24.16 14.78 2.85
CA ARG A 466 -23.92 14.30 1.48
C ARG A 466 -22.53 13.69 1.33
N TYR A 467 -21.47 14.38 1.78
CA TYR A 467 -20.10 13.84 1.77
C TYR A 467 -20.01 12.53 2.55
N GLY A 468 -20.63 12.48 3.72
CA GLY A 468 -20.75 11.26 4.51
C GLY A 468 -21.40 10.11 3.75
N LYS A 469 -22.40 10.38 2.89
CA LYS A 469 -23.08 9.36 2.05
C LYS A 469 -22.28 8.95 0.82
N GLU A 470 -21.68 9.90 0.09
CA GLU A 470 -20.81 9.63 -1.07
C GLU A 470 -19.63 8.73 -0.67
N ILE A 471 -18.96 9.08 0.45
CA ILE A 471 -17.85 8.29 0.99
C ILE A 471 -18.31 6.89 1.45
N ARG A 472 -19.54 6.75 1.99
CA ARG A 472 -20.10 5.45 2.40
C ARG A 472 -20.31 4.52 1.20
N HIS A 473 -20.73 5.06 0.06
CA HIS A 473 -21.02 4.27 -1.14
C HIS A 473 -19.80 4.03 -2.05
N ASN A 474 -18.61 4.45 -1.60
CA ASN A 474 -17.35 4.32 -2.33
C ASN A 474 -17.38 5.04 -3.69
N ASP A 475 -18.26 6.05 -3.82
CA ASP A 475 -18.27 6.97 -4.94
C ASP A 475 -17.06 7.93 -4.82
N GLU A 476 -16.60 8.49 -5.94
CA GLU A 476 -15.60 9.56 -5.89
C GLU A 476 -16.19 10.76 -5.13
N TRP A 477 -15.65 11.03 -3.94
CA TRP A 477 -16.00 12.24 -3.20
C TRP A 477 -15.31 13.43 -3.85
N HIS A 478 -16.12 14.36 -4.35
CA HIS A 478 -15.64 15.61 -4.93
C HIS A 478 -15.93 16.77 -3.95
N PRO A 479 -14.96 17.16 -3.11
CA PRO A 479 -15.09 18.37 -2.31
C PRO A 479 -15.27 19.60 -3.20
N ILE A 480 -15.98 20.60 -2.71
CA ILE A 480 -15.97 21.93 -3.33
C ILE A 480 -14.57 22.51 -3.12
N GLU A 481 -14.01 23.26 -4.07
CA GLU A 481 -12.63 23.79 -4.02
C GLU A 481 -12.28 24.55 -2.71
N SER A 482 -13.27 25.08 -1.99
CA SER A 482 -13.10 25.77 -0.71
C SER A 482 -12.99 24.85 0.51
N ASP A 483 -13.48 23.61 0.42
CA ASP A 483 -13.58 22.64 1.51
C ASP A 483 -12.35 21.72 1.51
N ASP A 484 -11.58 21.77 2.60
CA ASP A 484 -10.57 20.77 2.93
C ASP A 484 -10.89 20.12 4.27
N ALA A 485 -10.34 18.92 4.51
CA ALA A 485 -10.63 18.13 5.71
C ALA A 485 -10.30 18.88 7.01
N GLU A 486 -9.29 19.76 7.01
CA GLU A 486 -8.87 20.54 8.18
C GLU A 486 -9.86 21.65 8.51
N LYS A 487 -10.33 22.40 7.52
CA LYS A 487 -11.38 23.43 7.67
C LYS A 487 -12.69 22.82 8.13
N LEU A 488 -13.10 21.71 7.53
CA LEU A 488 -14.30 20.98 7.93
C LEU A 488 -14.17 20.50 9.38
N TYR A 489 -13.00 19.95 9.75
CA TYR A 489 -12.72 19.51 11.11
C TYR A 489 -12.81 20.68 12.12
N ALA A 490 -12.20 21.82 11.81
CA ALA A 490 -12.23 23.00 12.67
C ALA A 490 -13.67 23.49 12.92
N ALA A 491 -14.49 23.57 11.85
CA ALA A 491 -15.88 23.98 11.95
C ALA A 491 -16.72 23.03 12.81
N VAL A 492 -16.59 21.71 12.61
CA VAL A 492 -17.33 20.71 13.39
C VAL A 492 -16.86 20.66 14.84
N ARG A 493 -15.55 20.77 15.09
CA ARG A 493 -15.00 20.85 16.44
C ARG A 493 -15.57 22.05 17.20
N GLN A 494 -15.63 23.21 16.56
CA GLN A 494 -16.19 24.41 17.18
C GLN A 494 -17.69 24.24 17.49
N PHE A 495 -18.46 23.65 16.56
CA PHE A 495 -19.87 23.31 16.79
C PHE A 495 -20.04 22.41 18.03
N VAL A 496 -19.24 21.34 18.14
CA VAL A 496 -19.29 20.40 19.27
C VAL A 496 -18.95 21.09 20.59
N GLN A 497 -17.91 21.92 20.62
CA GLN A 497 -17.48 22.63 21.83
C GLN A 497 -18.52 23.64 22.33
N VAL A 498 -19.22 24.32 21.42
CA VAL A 498 -20.31 25.24 21.81
C VAL A 498 -21.53 24.47 22.30
N LEU A 499 -21.89 23.38 21.62
CA LEU A 499 -23.05 22.56 21.98
C LEU A 499 -22.84 21.80 23.31
N LEU A 500 -21.61 21.32 23.56
CA LEU A 500 -21.20 20.53 24.73
C LEU A 500 -19.98 21.18 25.40
N PRO A 501 -20.17 22.17 26.28
CA PRO A 501 -19.08 22.97 26.87
C PRO A 501 -18.15 22.17 27.81
N ASP A 502 -18.64 21.02 28.28
CA ASP A 502 -17.96 20.03 29.11
C ASP A 502 -17.12 19.02 28.30
N TYR A 503 -17.08 19.15 26.97
CA TYR A 503 -16.20 18.38 26.10
C TYR A 503 -14.75 18.90 26.19
N ASP A 504 -13.91 18.21 26.95
CA ASP A 504 -12.47 18.47 27.00
C ASP A 504 -11.76 17.73 25.86
N ASN A 505 -11.06 18.48 25.02
CA ASN A 505 -10.36 17.94 23.85
C ASN A 505 -8.97 17.44 24.28
N GLN A 506 -8.92 16.45 25.15
CA GLN A 506 -7.66 15.77 25.43
C GLN A 506 -7.19 15.11 24.13
N GLN A 507 -6.10 15.62 23.56
CA GLN A 507 -5.34 14.92 22.54
C GLN A 507 -4.92 13.61 23.17
N LEU A 508 -5.56 12.52 22.76
CA LEU A 508 -5.05 11.19 23.05
C LEU A 508 -3.61 11.16 22.53
N MET A 509 -2.67 11.08 23.48
CA MET A 509 -1.24 10.99 23.22
C MET A 509 -0.98 9.93 22.16
N GLU A 510 -0.09 10.31 21.25
CA GLU A 510 0.40 9.56 20.10
C GLU A 510 0.70 8.12 20.49
N ASP A 511 0.06 7.20 19.78
CA ASP A 511 0.55 5.82 19.74
C ASP A 511 1.46 5.71 18.50
N ASP A 512 2.76 5.83 18.73
CA ASP A 512 3.81 5.44 17.77
C ASP A 512 3.73 3.92 17.41
N SER A 513 2.77 3.14 17.93
CA SER A 513 2.57 1.72 17.60
C SER A 513 1.84 1.43 16.27
N ALA A 514 1.25 2.42 15.61
CA ALA A 514 0.48 2.19 14.38
C ALA A 514 1.32 2.38 13.11
N ASN A 515 2.42 1.62 12.95
CA ASN A 515 3.07 1.50 11.65
C ASN A 515 2.01 1.00 10.63
N ALA A 516 1.62 1.87 9.68
CA ALA A 516 0.56 1.59 8.72
C ALA A 516 0.84 0.33 7.90
N SER A 517 2.10 0.10 7.54
CA SER A 517 2.54 -1.12 6.88
C SER A 517 2.38 -2.35 7.77
N LEU A 518 2.61 -2.27 9.08
CA LEU A 518 2.37 -3.40 10.00
C LEU A 518 0.88 -3.71 10.21
N GLN A 519 0.02 -2.69 10.26
CA GLN A 519 -1.44 -2.88 10.37
C GLN A 519 -2.04 -3.46 9.09
N ARG A 520 -1.59 -2.98 7.93
CA ARG A 520 -2.02 -3.53 6.64
C ARG A 520 -1.51 -4.96 6.48
N LEU A 521 -0.26 -5.21 6.86
CA LEU A 521 0.35 -6.54 6.84
C LEU A 521 -0.41 -7.53 7.74
N SER A 522 -0.80 -7.13 8.96
CA SER A 522 -1.56 -7.99 9.86
C SER A 522 -2.94 -8.33 9.28
N ALA A 523 -3.61 -7.36 8.68
CA ALA A 523 -4.89 -7.56 8.03
C ALA A 523 -4.77 -8.50 6.82
N GLU A 524 -3.78 -8.28 5.94
CA GLU A 524 -3.54 -9.14 4.76
C GLU A 524 -3.27 -10.59 5.16
N ILE A 525 -2.34 -10.84 6.08
CA ILE A 525 -2.01 -12.21 6.52
C ILE A 525 -3.21 -12.91 7.16
N THR A 526 -4.02 -12.19 7.94
CA THR A 526 -5.16 -12.79 8.63
C THR A 526 -6.31 -13.10 7.66
N VAL A 527 -6.56 -12.22 6.69
CA VAL A 527 -7.51 -12.49 5.61
C VAL A 527 -7.05 -13.66 4.73
N MET A 528 -5.77 -13.70 4.35
CA MET A 528 -5.19 -14.79 3.57
C MET A 528 -5.34 -16.14 4.27
N LYS A 529 -5.14 -16.21 5.59
CA LYS A 529 -5.35 -17.44 6.36
C LYS A 529 -6.81 -17.88 6.39
N ALA A 530 -7.75 -16.94 6.41
CA ALA A 530 -9.17 -17.24 6.49
C ALA A 530 -9.76 -17.66 5.13
N LEU A 531 -9.43 -16.94 4.05
CA LEU A 531 -9.93 -17.22 2.69
C LEU A 531 -9.13 -18.30 1.95
N GLY A 532 -7.84 -18.41 2.25
CA GLY A 532 -6.85 -19.13 1.44
C GLY A 532 -6.04 -18.19 0.56
N GLU A 533 -4.74 -18.46 0.43
CA GLU A 533 -3.78 -17.63 -0.33
C GLU A 533 -4.20 -17.45 -1.79
N ASP A 534 -4.52 -18.55 -2.48
CA ASP A 534 -4.86 -18.53 -3.91
C ASP A 534 -6.14 -17.71 -4.20
N VAL A 535 -7.16 -17.84 -3.34
CA VAL A 535 -8.42 -17.09 -3.48
C VAL A 535 -8.19 -15.60 -3.29
N TYR A 536 -7.39 -15.21 -2.29
CA TYR A 536 -7.11 -13.80 -2.02
C TYR A 536 -6.23 -13.16 -3.11
N MET A 537 -5.18 -13.85 -3.56
CA MET A 537 -4.24 -13.30 -4.55
C MET A 537 -4.84 -13.14 -5.95
N ASN A 538 -5.80 -13.99 -6.33
CA ASN A 538 -6.47 -13.90 -7.63
C ASN A 538 -7.66 -12.93 -7.63
N MET A 539 -8.01 -12.37 -6.47
CA MET A 539 -9.12 -11.43 -6.33
C MET A 539 -8.73 -10.01 -6.80
N PRO A 540 -9.66 -9.26 -7.42
CA PRO A 540 -9.45 -7.85 -7.77
C PRO A 540 -9.00 -6.98 -6.57
N PRO A 541 -8.09 -5.99 -6.76
CA PRO A 541 -7.54 -5.17 -5.68
C PRO A 541 -8.61 -4.41 -4.86
N ASP A 542 -9.68 -3.97 -5.51
CA ASP A 542 -10.80 -3.28 -4.87
C ASP A 542 -11.60 -4.19 -3.93
N LEU A 543 -11.69 -5.48 -4.25
CA LEU A 543 -12.29 -6.50 -3.39
C LEU A 543 -11.36 -6.90 -2.25
N GLN A 544 -10.06 -7.07 -2.52
CA GLN A 544 -9.04 -7.27 -1.48
C GLN A 544 -9.14 -6.18 -0.41
N GLU A 545 -9.31 -4.91 -0.82
CA GLU A 545 -9.47 -3.80 0.11
C GLU A 545 -10.74 -3.90 0.99
N GLN A 546 -11.85 -4.40 0.45
CA GLN A 546 -13.06 -4.62 1.27
C GLN A 546 -12.82 -5.68 2.35
N PHE A 547 -12.12 -6.76 2.04
CA PHE A 547 -11.75 -7.76 3.06
C PHE A 547 -10.82 -7.21 4.13
N LEU A 548 -9.87 -6.34 3.75
CA LEU A 548 -9.02 -5.65 4.72
C LEU A 548 -9.82 -4.74 5.66
N LYS A 549 -11.02 -4.25 5.28
CA LYS A 549 -11.86 -3.45 6.19
C LYS A 549 -12.43 -4.27 7.34
N ILE A 550 -12.77 -5.53 7.08
CA ILE A 550 -13.42 -6.47 8.01
C ILE A 550 -12.48 -7.60 8.48
N SER A 551 -11.17 -7.38 8.42
CA SER A 551 -10.17 -8.41 8.69
C SER A 551 -10.28 -8.98 10.12
N PRO A 552 -10.07 -10.29 10.34
CA PRO A 552 -10.26 -10.91 11.66
C PRO A 552 -9.30 -10.44 12.76
N ASP A 553 -8.16 -9.85 12.41
CA ASP A 553 -7.21 -9.27 13.38
C ASP A 553 -7.74 -8.00 14.06
N LYS A 554 -8.88 -7.49 13.59
CA LYS A 554 -9.55 -6.33 14.16
C LYS A 554 -10.45 -6.67 15.33
N ASP A 555 -10.88 -7.93 15.48
CA ASP A 555 -11.74 -8.41 16.59
C ASP A 555 -11.09 -8.07 17.95
N ASP A 556 -9.81 -8.43 18.08
CA ASP A 556 -8.97 -8.15 19.25
C ASP A 556 -8.72 -6.65 19.47
N SER A 557 -8.81 -5.84 18.42
CA SER A 557 -8.62 -4.38 18.50
C SER A 557 -9.91 -3.66 18.87
N GLU A 558 -11.07 -4.20 18.49
CA GLU A 558 -12.39 -3.58 18.64
C GLU A 558 -12.95 -3.81 20.05
N GLU A 559 -12.84 -5.03 20.59
CA GLU A 559 -13.11 -5.33 22.01
C GLU A 559 -12.24 -4.47 22.96
N LYS A 560 -10.97 -4.22 22.56
CA LYS A 560 -9.98 -3.54 23.42
C LYS A 560 -9.99 -2.02 23.29
N THR A 561 -10.53 -1.46 22.20
CA THR A 561 -10.67 0.00 21.99
C THR A 561 -12.04 0.55 22.40
N GLY A 562 -12.98 -0.32 22.80
CA GLY A 562 -14.37 0.09 23.02
C GLY A 562 -15.06 0.56 21.74
N ARG A 563 -14.54 0.18 20.57
CA ARG A 563 -15.14 0.50 19.27
C ARG A 563 -16.33 -0.44 19.07
N GLN A 564 -17.54 0.09 19.18
CA GLN A 564 -18.70 -0.59 18.64
C GLN A 564 -18.58 -0.59 17.11
N VAL A 565 -18.45 -1.77 16.52
CA VAL A 565 -18.57 -1.95 15.07
C VAL A 565 -19.93 -1.39 14.65
N LEU A 566 -19.95 -0.36 13.80
CA LEU A 566 -21.19 0.12 13.21
C LEU A 566 -21.76 -1.02 12.37
N ALA A 567 -22.75 -1.75 12.91
CA ALA A 567 -23.36 -2.93 12.29
C ALA A 567 -23.81 -2.62 10.85
N THR A 568 -24.29 -1.38 10.63
CA THR A 568 -24.65 -0.85 9.31
C THR A 568 -23.50 -0.90 8.32
N LYS A 569 -22.31 -0.38 8.68
CA LYS A 569 -21.13 -0.34 7.80
C LYS A 569 -20.55 -1.75 7.59
N PHE A 570 -20.63 -2.58 8.61
CA PHE A 570 -20.13 -3.95 8.57
C PHE A 570 -20.98 -4.80 7.62
N VAL A 571 -22.30 -4.82 7.81
CA VAL A 571 -23.25 -5.50 6.92
C VAL A 571 -23.20 -4.95 5.50
N GLU A 572 -23.05 -3.63 5.32
CA GLU A 572 -22.85 -3.03 3.99
C GLU A 572 -21.59 -3.55 3.30
N THR A 573 -20.47 -3.64 4.03
CA THR A 573 -19.22 -4.18 3.48
C THR A 573 -19.37 -5.65 3.09
N LEU A 574 -20.02 -6.47 3.92
CA LEU A 574 -20.34 -7.87 3.60
C LEU A 574 -21.23 -7.98 2.34
N SER A 575 -22.24 -7.11 2.23
CA SER A 575 -23.14 -7.06 1.07
C SER A 575 -22.36 -6.72 -0.21
N ILE A 576 -21.48 -5.72 -0.17
CA ILE A 576 -20.67 -5.31 -1.34
C ILE A 576 -19.75 -6.44 -1.80
N ILE A 577 -19.12 -7.15 -0.86
CA ILE A 577 -18.24 -8.28 -1.15
C ILE A 577 -19.00 -9.36 -1.94
N LEU A 578 -20.14 -9.81 -1.42
CA LEU A 578 -20.94 -10.83 -2.09
C LEU A 578 -21.52 -10.36 -3.43
N GLU A 579 -22.01 -9.11 -3.51
CA GLU A 579 -22.54 -8.53 -4.75
C GLU A 579 -21.49 -8.55 -5.87
N LYS A 580 -20.28 -8.08 -5.58
CA LYS A 580 -19.19 -8.02 -6.58
C LYS A 580 -18.77 -9.42 -7.02
N ILE A 581 -18.62 -10.36 -6.09
CA ILE A 581 -18.23 -11.73 -6.40
C ILE A 581 -19.31 -12.41 -7.26
N LEU A 582 -20.57 -12.38 -6.84
CA LEU A 582 -21.66 -12.98 -7.60
C LEU A 582 -21.84 -12.32 -8.96
N SER A 583 -21.71 -10.99 -9.05
CA SER A 583 -21.72 -10.28 -10.33
C SER A 583 -20.59 -10.79 -11.25
N SER A 584 -19.35 -10.88 -10.74
CA SER A 584 -18.21 -11.35 -11.55
C SER A 584 -18.39 -12.78 -12.07
N LEU A 585 -18.93 -13.67 -11.24
CA LEU A 585 -19.26 -15.05 -11.63
C LEU A 585 -20.37 -15.09 -12.68
N LEU A 586 -21.36 -14.20 -12.58
CA LEU A 586 -22.46 -14.09 -13.53
C LEU A 586 -21.99 -13.54 -14.88
N HIS A 587 -21.07 -12.57 -14.88
CA HIS A 587 -20.45 -12.01 -16.09
C HIS A 587 -19.66 -13.07 -16.88
N ALA A 588 -19.11 -14.08 -16.21
CA ALA A 588 -18.44 -15.22 -16.84
C ALA A 588 -19.41 -16.24 -17.47
N LYS A 589 -20.72 -16.12 -17.23
CA LYS A 589 -21.77 -17.01 -17.75
C LYS A 589 -22.54 -16.34 -18.92
N PRO A 590 -23.16 -17.13 -19.81
CA PRO A 590 -24.02 -16.58 -20.86
C PRO A 590 -25.24 -15.85 -20.25
N ILE A 591 -25.76 -14.88 -21.02
CA ILE A 591 -26.97 -14.12 -20.63
C ILE A 591 -28.11 -15.09 -20.35
N ILE A 592 -28.75 -14.90 -19.20
CA ILE A 592 -29.86 -15.73 -18.75
C ILE A 592 -31.15 -15.17 -19.35
N ASN A 593 -31.89 -16.01 -20.07
CA ASN A 593 -33.19 -15.67 -20.62
C ASN A 593 -34.29 -16.53 -20.00
N MET A 594 -34.36 -16.51 -18.66
CA MET A 594 -35.36 -17.22 -17.88
C MET A 594 -36.16 -16.22 -17.06
N GLU A 595 -37.48 -16.31 -17.11
CA GLU A 595 -38.34 -15.54 -16.21
C GLU A 595 -38.13 -15.98 -14.76
N LYS A 596 -38.22 -15.02 -13.84
CA LYS A 596 -38.05 -15.25 -12.40
C LYS A 596 -39.01 -16.32 -11.86
N SER A 597 -40.25 -16.33 -12.35
CA SER A 597 -41.29 -17.32 -12.00
C SER A 597 -40.85 -18.75 -12.29
N ALA A 598 -40.22 -18.97 -13.45
CA ALA A 598 -39.69 -20.27 -13.86
C ALA A 598 -38.49 -20.71 -13.00
N VAL A 599 -37.62 -19.77 -12.61
CA VAL A 599 -36.51 -20.05 -11.70
C VAL A 599 -37.03 -20.46 -10.32
N ILE A 600 -38.00 -19.73 -9.76
CA ILE A 600 -38.60 -20.07 -8.47
C ILE A 600 -39.28 -21.44 -8.52
N ALA A 601 -40.00 -21.76 -9.60
CA ALA A 601 -40.61 -23.07 -9.77
C ALA A 601 -39.57 -24.20 -9.84
N ARG A 602 -38.43 -23.97 -10.51
CA ARG A 602 -37.30 -24.91 -10.56
C ARG A 602 -36.66 -25.12 -9.18
N LEU A 603 -36.57 -24.07 -8.37
CA LEU A 603 -36.03 -24.17 -7.01
C LEU A 603 -36.96 -24.98 -6.09
N GLN A 604 -38.26 -24.71 -6.18
CA GLN A 604 -39.28 -25.43 -5.42
C GLN A 604 -39.34 -26.91 -5.81
N SER A 605 -39.19 -27.26 -7.09
CA SER A 605 -39.19 -28.65 -7.55
C SER A 605 -37.97 -29.44 -7.06
N GLN A 606 -36.88 -28.75 -6.70
CA GLN A 606 -35.69 -29.35 -6.08
C GLN A 606 -35.70 -29.31 -4.55
N GLY A 607 -36.80 -28.88 -3.94
CA GLY A 607 -36.92 -28.76 -2.47
C GLY A 607 -36.11 -27.61 -1.87
N ILE A 608 -35.65 -26.66 -2.69
CA ILE A 608 -34.90 -25.48 -2.26
C ILE A 608 -35.93 -24.37 -1.97
N SER A 609 -36.23 -24.15 -0.69
CA SER A 609 -37.04 -23.01 -0.25
C SER A 609 -36.22 -21.72 -0.37
N THR A 610 -36.74 -20.69 -1.04
CA THR A 610 -36.00 -19.42 -1.18
C THR A 610 -36.83 -18.21 -0.78
N ASP A 611 -36.36 -17.52 0.26
CA ASP A 611 -36.87 -16.20 0.66
C ASP A 611 -36.56 -15.13 -0.39
N LEU A 612 -35.70 -15.44 -1.37
CA LEU A 612 -35.38 -14.62 -2.53
C LEU A 612 -36.55 -14.44 -3.51
N SER A 613 -37.69 -15.12 -3.30
CA SER A 613 -38.91 -14.90 -4.09
C SER A 613 -39.43 -13.45 -4.02
N THR A 614 -39.08 -12.70 -2.97
CA THR A 614 -39.47 -11.30 -2.75
C THR A 614 -38.62 -10.29 -3.54
N VAL A 615 -37.58 -10.71 -4.25
CA VAL A 615 -36.72 -9.84 -5.07
C VAL A 615 -37.55 -9.17 -6.17
N ASN A 616 -37.36 -7.88 -6.44
CA ASN A 616 -38.11 -7.21 -7.51
C ASN A 616 -37.70 -7.73 -8.89
N ASP A 617 -38.69 -8.02 -9.75
CA ASP A 617 -38.49 -8.59 -11.09
C ASP A 617 -37.56 -7.73 -11.96
N ARG A 618 -37.65 -6.39 -11.85
CA ARG A 618 -36.76 -5.46 -12.55
C ARG A 618 -35.29 -5.64 -12.15
N TYR A 619 -35.00 -5.86 -10.86
CA TYR A 619 -33.62 -6.05 -10.41
C TYR A 619 -33.07 -7.42 -10.83
N TYR A 620 -33.93 -8.44 -10.88
CA TYR A 620 -33.57 -9.75 -11.43
C TYR A 620 -33.26 -9.66 -12.92
N GLU A 621 -34.10 -8.98 -13.71
CA GLU A 621 -33.87 -8.74 -15.14
C GLU A 621 -32.55 -7.97 -15.37
N ASN A 622 -32.30 -6.92 -14.59
CA ASN A 622 -31.03 -6.20 -14.64
C ASN A 622 -29.84 -7.12 -14.39
N ALA A 623 -29.91 -8.00 -13.39
CA ALA A 623 -28.84 -8.95 -13.09
C ALA A 623 -28.61 -9.94 -14.25
N CYS A 624 -29.69 -10.51 -14.80
CA CYS A 624 -29.62 -11.41 -15.98
C CYS A 624 -29.03 -10.71 -17.22
N GLN A 625 -29.29 -9.41 -17.38
CA GLN A 625 -28.73 -8.55 -18.42
C GLN A 625 -27.34 -7.97 -18.08
N GLN A 626 -26.70 -8.46 -17.01
CA GLN A 626 -25.36 -8.04 -16.58
C GLN A 626 -25.23 -6.54 -16.22
N GLN A 627 -26.34 -5.92 -15.82
CA GLN A 627 -26.42 -4.54 -15.32
C GLN A 627 -26.36 -4.49 -13.79
N LYS A 628 -26.30 -3.28 -13.22
CA LYS A 628 -26.26 -3.05 -11.76
C LYS A 628 -27.56 -3.52 -11.10
N ALA A 629 -27.43 -4.42 -10.14
CA ALA A 629 -28.54 -5.03 -9.39
C ALA A 629 -28.22 -5.13 -7.88
N THR A 630 -29.11 -5.77 -7.12
CA THR A 630 -28.98 -5.98 -5.66
C THR A 630 -28.45 -7.37 -5.34
N LEU A 631 -27.91 -7.57 -4.14
CA LEU A 631 -27.41 -8.88 -3.65
C LEU A 631 -28.40 -10.03 -3.91
N GLY A 632 -29.67 -9.85 -3.54
CA GLY A 632 -30.70 -10.87 -3.74
C GLY A 632 -30.94 -11.17 -5.23
N ALA A 633 -30.89 -10.17 -6.09
CA ALA A 633 -31.04 -10.33 -7.53
C ALA A 633 -29.84 -11.04 -8.18
N TYR A 634 -28.62 -10.66 -7.82
CA TYR A 634 -27.42 -11.36 -8.30
C TYR A 634 -27.39 -12.82 -7.86
N THR A 635 -27.78 -13.10 -6.61
CA THR A 635 -27.86 -14.47 -6.09
C THR A 635 -28.88 -15.30 -6.88
N LEU A 636 -30.08 -14.76 -7.11
CA LEU A 636 -31.14 -15.45 -7.84
C LEU A 636 -30.78 -15.68 -9.32
N ALA A 637 -30.19 -14.68 -9.98
CA ALA A 637 -29.70 -14.81 -11.34
C ALA A 637 -28.56 -15.84 -11.43
N TYR A 638 -27.62 -15.83 -10.49
CA TYR A 638 -26.55 -16.83 -10.45
C TYR A 638 -27.11 -18.25 -10.30
N MET A 639 -28.05 -18.47 -9.38
CA MET A 639 -28.75 -19.75 -9.23
C MET A 639 -29.46 -20.20 -10.52
N ALA A 640 -30.05 -19.26 -11.27
CA ALA A 640 -30.66 -19.56 -12.56
C ALA A 640 -29.65 -20.07 -13.61
N SER A 641 -28.39 -19.62 -13.54
CA SER A 641 -27.32 -20.02 -14.45
C SER A 641 -26.71 -21.41 -14.18
N LEU A 642 -26.94 -21.96 -12.99
CA LEU A 642 -26.35 -23.24 -12.56
C LEU A 642 -27.13 -24.43 -13.11
N ASN A 643 -26.44 -25.55 -13.35
CA ASN A 643 -27.11 -26.84 -13.58
C ASN A 643 -27.65 -27.43 -12.26
N ASP A 644 -28.49 -28.46 -12.32
CA ASP A 644 -29.18 -29.01 -11.13
C ASP A 644 -28.20 -29.52 -10.05
N THR A 645 -27.07 -30.09 -10.46
CA THR A 645 -26.06 -30.60 -9.52
C THR A 645 -25.27 -29.49 -8.84
N GLU A 646 -24.92 -28.43 -9.57
CA GLU A 646 -24.25 -27.24 -9.05
C GLU A 646 -25.20 -26.44 -8.14
N LEU A 647 -26.46 -26.32 -8.55
CA LEU A 647 -27.51 -25.62 -7.81
C LEU A 647 -27.75 -26.25 -6.44
N THR A 648 -27.82 -27.58 -6.38
CA THR A 648 -27.98 -28.31 -5.11
C THR A 648 -26.77 -28.07 -4.20
N LYS A 649 -25.54 -28.17 -4.72
CA LYS A 649 -24.32 -27.90 -3.95
C LYS A 649 -24.23 -26.46 -3.45
N PHE A 650 -24.66 -25.50 -4.28
CA PHE A 650 -24.69 -24.08 -3.92
C PHE A 650 -25.70 -23.80 -2.79
N ALA A 651 -26.87 -24.43 -2.85
CA ALA A 651 -27.90 -24.34 -1.81
C ALA A 651 -27.47 -25.02 -0.50
N GLU A 652 -26.81 -26.18 -0.55
CA GLU A 652 -26.27 -26.88 0.64
C GLU A 652 -25.28 -26.02 1.45
N LYS A 653 -24.59 -25.08 0.79
CA LYS A 653 -23.68 -24.12 1.44
C LYS A 653 -24.40 -22.95 2.13
N LYS A 654 -25.72 -22.89 2.07
CA LYS A 654 -26.56 -21.85 2.68
C LYS A 654 -26.24 -20.42 2.24
N ILE A 655 -25.68 -20.28 1.03
CA ILE A 655 -25.32 -18.98 0.43
C ILE A 655 -26.58 -18.16 0.10
N PRO A 656 -27.65 -18.74 -0.48
CA PRO A 656 -28.90 -18.02 -0.72
C PRO A 656 -29.51 -17.40 0.54
N GLU A 657 -29.51 -18.15 1.65
CA GLU A 657 -30.02 -17.73 2.95
C GLU A 657 -29.16 -16.63 3.55
N LEU A 658 -27.83 -16.77 3.48
CA LEU A 658 -26.88 -15.74 3.92
C LEU A 658 -27.07 -14.43 3.13
N ALA A 659 -27.25 -14.52 1.81
CA ALA A 659 -27.46 -13.35 0.95
C ALA A 659 -28.79 -12.65 1.27
N TYR A 660 -29.86 -13.41 1.52
CA TYR A 660 -31.15 -12.87 1.94
C TYR A 660 -31.05 -12.19 3.30
N GLU A 661 -30.40 -12.84 4.27
CA GLU A 661 -30.20 -12.32 5.62
C GLU A 661 -29.44 -10.98 5.61
N ILE A 662 -28.31 -10.91 4.89
CA ILE A 662 -27.51 -9.67 4.74
C ILE A 662 -28.31 -8.58 4.01
N ALA A 663 -29.07 -8.93 2.96
CA ALA A 663 -29.90 -7.97 2.23
C ALA A 663 -31.04 -7.42 3.10
N GLY A 664 -31.66 -8.28 3.93
CA GLY A 664 -32.68 -7.89 4.90
C GLY A 664 -32.12 -6.92 5.94
N TYR A 665 -30.95 -7.24 6.52
CA TYR A 665 -30.26 -6.34 7.44
C TYR A 665 -29.93 -4.99 6.78
N ARG A 666 -29.41 -4.97 5.55
CA ARG A 666 -29.13 -3.73 4.79
C ARG A 666 -30.39 -2.87 4.58
N GLY A 667 -31.56 -3.48 4.37
CA GLY A 667 -32.85 -2.80 4.23
C GLY A 667 -33.36 -2.14 5.53
N HIS A 668 -32.87 -2.57 6.69
CA HIS A 668 -33.27 -2.11 8.02
C HIS A 668 -32.22 -1.18 8.68
N SER A 669 -31.58 -0.31 7.89
CA SER A 669 -30.42 0.52 8.26
C SER A 669 -30.55 1.37 9.53
N ASN A 670 -31.77 1.63 10.03
CA ASN A 670 -32.00 2.46 11.21
C ASN A 670 -31.99 1.69 12.55
N ASN A 671 -32.11 0.35 12.55
CA ASN A 671 -32.25 -0.45 13.79
C ASN A 671 -31.23 -1.59 13.95
N LEU A 672 -30.23 -1.71 13.07
CA LEU A 672 -29.32 -2.84 13.04
C LEU A 672 -28.56 -3.08 14.35
N ASN A 673 -28.12 -2.01 15.02
CA ASN A 673 -27.38 -2.10 16.27
C ASN A 673 -28.24 -2.66 17.44
N MET A 674 -29.57 -2.64 17.33
CA MET A 674 -30.47 -3.23 18.33
C MET A 674 -30.80 -4.71 18.07
N VAL A 675 -30.50 -5.20 16.86
CA VAL A 675 -30.85 -6.56 16.39
C VAL A 675 -29.61 -7.45 16.30
N LEU A 676 -28.47 -6.86 15.93
CA LEU A 676 -27.20 -7.55 15.75
C LEU A 676 -26.24 -7.15 16.87
N ASP A 677 -25.88 -8.12 17.69
CA ASP A 677 -24.74 -7.99 18.59
C ASP A 677 -23.43 -8.29 17.82
N GLU A 678 -22.30 -8.05 18.50
CA GLU A 678 -20.97 -8.27 17.93
C GLU A 678 -20.75 -9.74 17.55
N ALA A 679 -21.25 -10.68 18.35
CA ALA A 679 -21.12 -12.12 18.07
C ALA A 679 -21.81 -12.52 16.76
N LEU A 680 -23.01 -11.98 16.50
CA LEU A 680 -23.74 -12.20 15.25
C LEU A 680 -23.04 -11.55 14.05
N LEU A 681 -22.45 -10.37 14.21
CA LEU A 681 -21.67 -9.74 13.14
C LEU A 681 -20.44 -10.58 12.77
N LEU A 682 -19.73 -11.10 13.77
CA LEU A 682 -18.57 -11.96 13.56
C LEU A 682 -18.96 -13.30 12.92
N ASP A 683 -20.10 -13.88 13.29
CA ASP A 683 -20.68 -15.06 12.63
C ASP A 683 -21.02 -14.78 11.16
N LEU A 684 -21.70 -13.66 10.87
CA LEU A 684 -22.02 -13.25 9.51
C LEU A 684 -20.75 -13.10 8.65
N ARG A 685 -19.70 -12.48 9.20
CA ARG A 685 -18.42 -12.40 8.51
C ARG A 685 -17.83 -13.79 8.25
N HIS A 686 -17.78 -14.66 9.27
CA HIS A 686 -17.23 -15.99 9.12
C HIS A 686 -17.96 -16.79 8.03
N ARG A 687 -19.29 -16.73 8.01
CA ARG A 687 -20.14 -17.33 6.97
C ARG A 687 -19.87 -16.72 5.59
N VAL A 688 -19.65 -15.42 5.47
CA VAL A 688 -19.25 -14.76 4.21
C VAL A 688 -17.88 -15.24 3.76
N PHE A 689 -16.90 -15.36 4.65
CA PHE A 689 -15.56 -15.86 4.30
C PHE A 689 -15.63 -17.31 3.79
N GLU A 690 -16.40 -18.17 4.44
CA GLU A 690 -16.62 -19.56 3.99
C GLU A 690 -17.37 -19.63 2.65
N ALA A 691 -18.39 -18.78 2.45
CA ALA A 691 -19.09 -18.66 1.18
C ALA A 691 -18.15 -18.23 0.04
N VAL A 692 -17.31 -17.22 0.30
CA VAL A 692 -16.33 -16.70 -0.68
C VAL A 692 -15.26 -17.73 -0.99
N LYS A 693 -14.77 -18.47 0.02
CA LYS A 693 -13.82 -19.56 -0.16
C LYS A 693 -14.38 -20.67 -1.05
N TYR A 694 -15.66 -21.01 -0.89
CA TYR A 694 -16.35 -21.94 -1.77
C TYR A 694 -16.49 -21.38 -3.19
N LEU A 695 -16.92 -20.12 -3.33
CA LEU A 695 -17.10 -19.45 -4.62
C LEU A 695 -15.77 -19.23 -5.36
N GLY A 696 -14.67 -19.00 -4.64
CA GLY A 696 -13.32 -18.84 -5.17
C GLY A 696 -12.80 -20.07 -5.91
N GLY A 697 -13.35 -21.25 -5.61
CA GLY A 697 -13.12 -22.46 -6.42
C GLY A 697 -13.61 -22.32 -7.87
N PHE A 698 -14.64 -21.51 -8.12
CA PHE A 698 -15.20 -21.25 -9.45
C PHE A 698 -14.64 -19.98 -10.12
N ILE A 699 -13.89 -19.15 -9.38
CA ILE A 699 -13.19 -17.96 -9.94
C ILE A 699 -11.85 -18.38 -10.57
N ASN A 700 -11.28 -19.50 -10.13
CA ASN A 700 -9.97 -20.00 -10.54
C ASN A 700 -10.03 -21.13 -11.60
N GLU A 701 -11.23 -21.53 -12.04
CA GLU A 701 -11.50 -22.42 -13.18
C GLU A 701 -11.86 -21.59 -14.41
#